data_AF-A0A5M8NUV1-F1
#
_entry.id   AF-A0A5M8NUV1-F1
#
_cell.length_a   1.000
_cell.length_b   1.000
_cell.length_c   1.000
_cell.angle_alpha   90.00
_cell.angle_beta   90.00
_cell.angle_gamma   90.00
#
_symmetry.space_group_name_H-M   'P 1'
#
loop_
_entity.id
_entity.type
_entity.pdbx_description
1 polymer ?
#
loop_
_entity_poly.entity_id
_entity_poly.type
_entity_poly.pdbx_seq_one_letter_code
_entity_poly.pdbx_strand_id
1 'polypeptide(L)'
;MNKNAVWLLAFVCTFLFSCSSDDFDAGNQKDGMVDFTISTSIPQGITTYASGDGGVTNVKNHDLRYILEVWTQEEPPRLAYRDYRIVPAKPASEVGFVKTEVEFSARLLAMKYDFVFWADFVKEIKLESGETLQEAAAGADFYYKTNNGESKEVIKSGNYKGLTDIKMNITSSEYYISNDARDAFYATKTVDLRTENAIGPVTLTRPFGKYRLVAIDNSDDIWGGEPMKAQINYTGTSFNYDAKVKLPGGFNALDGTVNTDEEIAIDVTNSDLFSNDITQECVLVGDNPYPNAYVLGFDYVFAALSQTISFDVITYSVCDGKVQTAHRELSSIPIVANQLTTIVGNFFTSEFKCFVDVSNAFEDKVFTTIDNKISADASGNYEIIIPKANASLASLTYTLSDEIKDNATITVMNEGDDKYTGSVTLDIKKPASNSIVTFNTPGATVSVLGTIGSLTTKDADAINVDMKLSNITNDKITFENTEGVKTKVFWAPYDGDQLYTALSYAADKNSGVNLMANCTRNVSNNYAFAIGATNKEQYKGYVFNGNGYIVSGNATNQLLQCYATATIKNVTFDAHNATNGASGLAFLNAENAVIENVTAINSPHAGVIINKSTVTATNLTTRNNTWGGVNLEPTAHFTLKSGTFAEANKIWTDSNEPKPYDWVTLPNNWDWTYIINKSTGQINYTPKNNPEPLLAILITTVNAILEIPSINLELGEGTFSIGKGVATAKNLSITGSATGTTIIEAIDPTKVEGIGNGKYPVICINGENVVTIKNVLISAKNTTGNEAPDGITIIDGGTLDIDNVTFDGLFHVSGHDGVQSGRCITAYGSSKLTVANSTFKRFNKNGIHMNGTSDAKISNSTFIGNGVRGVIGQNGVVFVDESKGSVTNCTFSDFVYRDTDHDDDACGVLRFNPSNSSNITLTNNTYKNNDIDIY
;
A
#
# COMPACT_ATOMS: atom_id res chain seq x y z
N MET A 1 -63.10 0.56 -46.74
CA MET A 1 -63.90 1.51 -45.94
C MET A 1 -63.20 1.64 -44.59
N ASN A 2 -62.32 2.65 -44.47
CA ASN A 2 -62.40 3.80 -43.55
C ASN A 2 -62.16 3.45 -42.06
N LYS A 3 -61.33 4.14 -41.26
CA LYS A 3 -60.37 5.25 -41.42
C LYS A 3 -59.77 5.54 -40.03
N ASN A 4 -58.53 6.06 -39.99
CA ASN A 4 -57.87 6.86 -38.92
C ASN A 4 -57.14 6.07 -37.80
N ALA A 5 -55.79 6.01 -37.76
CA ALA A 5 -54.78 7.06 -37.43
C ALA A 5 -54.33 6.90 -35.95
N VAL A 6 -53.06 6.99 -35.48
CA VAL A 6 -51.79 7.56 -35.96
C VAL A 6 -50.67 7.16 -34.94
N TRP A 7 -49.49 6.74 -35.43
CA TRP A 7 -48.08 6.84 -34.93
C TRP A 7 -47.67 6.32 -33.52
N LEU A 8 -46.54 5.61 -33.31
CA LEU A 8 -45.15 6.06 -33.53
C LEU A 8 -44.09 4.89 -33.64
N LEU A 9 -43.25 5.02 -34.66
CA LEU A 9 -41.94 4.43 -35.05
C LEU A 9 -40.93 4.35 -33.87
N ALA A 10 -40.26 3.23 -33.50
CA ALA A 10 -39.20 2.42 -34.13
C ALA A 10 -37.76 3.02 -34.10
N PHE A 11 -36.84 2.34 -33.40
CA PHE A 11 -35.42 2.26 -33.79
C PHE A 11 -34.81 0.92 -33.33
N VAL A 12 -34.41 0.11 -34.31
CA VAL A 12 -33.68 -1.16 -34.19
C VAL A 12 -32.30 -0.87 -34.80
N CYS A 13 -31.23 -0.93 -34.01
CA CYS A 13 -29.86 -0.79 -34.54
C CYS A 13 -29.21 -2.16 -34.73
N THR A 14 -29.14 -2.58 -35.99
CA THR A 14 -28.32 -3.67 -36.51
C THR A 14 -26.84 -3.31 -36.52
N PHE A 15 -26.01 -4.18 -35.94
CA PHE A 15 -24.56 -4.20 -36.15
C PHE A 15 -24.24 -4.71 -37.56
N LEU A 16 -23.57 -3.89 -38.37
CA LEU A 16 -22.81 -4.32 -39.54
C LEU A 16 -21.39 -3.76 -39.41
N PHE A 17 -20.41 -4.65 -39.29
CA PHE A 17 -19.00 -4.31 -39.45
C PHE A 17 -18.71 -4.12 -40.94
N SER A 18 -18.28 -2.92 -41.32
CA SER A 18 -17.63 -2.63 -42.60
C SER A 18 -16.17 -2.31 -42.33
N CYS A 19 -15.26 -3.12 -42.87
CA CYS A 19 -13.89 -2.70 -43.10
C CYS A 19 -13.92 -1.59 -44.16
N SER A 20 -13.70 -0.35 -43.75
CA SER A 20 -13.18 0.70 -44.61
C SER A 20 -11.97 1.33 -43.93
N SER A 21 -10.79 0.96 -44.43
CA SER A 21 -9.63 1.84 -44.43
C SER A 21 -9.97 3.12 -45.20
N ASP A 22 -9.36 4.23 -44.78
CA ASP A 22 -9.37 5.57 -45.39
C ASP A 22 -10.64 6.41 -45.14
N ASP A 23 -10.62 7.25 -44.11
CA ASP A 23 -10.10 8.62 -44.22
C ASP A 23 -10.12 9.26 -42.82
N PHE A 24 -8.95 9.69 -42.36
CA PHE A 24 -8.81 10.50 -41.15
C PHE A 24 -9.34 11.90 -41.50
N ASP A 25 -10.66 12.09 -41.42
CA ASP A 25 -11.28 13.38 -41.70
C ASP A 25 -10.89 14.37 -40.58
N ALA A 26 -9.89 15.20 -40.91
CA ALA A 26 -9.35 16.30 -40.12
C ALA A 26 -10.35 17.47 -39.97
N GLY A 27 -11.63 17.15 -39.76
CA GLY A 27 -12.73 18.11 -39.62
C GLY A 27 -13.01 18.56 -38.18
N ASN A 28 -12.67 17.74 -37.16
CA ASN A 28 -12.99 18.04 -35.75
C ASN A 28 -11.79 18.52 -34.90
N GLN A 29 -10.56 18.48 -35.42
CA GLN A 29 -9.32 18.84 -34.70
C GLN A 29 -8.85 20.28 -34.95
N LYS A 30 -9.76 21.26 -35.06
CA LYS A 30 -9.32 22.64 -35.39
C LYS A 30 -8.48 23.32 -34.29
N ASP A 31 -8.53 22.85 -33.04
CA ASP A 31 -7.82 23.48 -31.90
C ASP A 31 -7.16 22.48 -30.92
N GLY A 32 -6.94 21.22 -31.31
CA GLY A 32 -6.37 20.18 -30.42
C GLY A 32 -7.33 19.67 -29.33
N MET A 33 -8.62 19.99 -29.43
CA MET A 33 -9.68 19.55 -28.53
C MET A 33 -10.45 18.34 -29.11
N VAL A 34 -10.84 17.39 -28.25
CA VAL A 34 -11.58 16.16 -28.57
C VAL A 34 -12.82 16.06 -27.68
N ASP A 35 -13.96 15.72 -28.28
CA ASP A 35 -15.19 15.38 -27.55
C ASP A 35 -15.07 13.95 -27.02
N PHE A 36 -15.34 13.74 -25.74
CA PHE A 36 -15.43 12.40 -25.15
C PHE A 36 -16.85 12.09 -24.72
N THR A 37 -17.16 10.80 -24.71
CA THR A 37 -18.36 10.24 -24.08
C THR A 37 -17.96 9.05 -23.22
N ILE A 38 -18.47 9.00 -21.99
CA ILE A 38 -18.24 7.90 -21.04
C ILE A 38 -19.50 7.64 -20.24
N SER A 39 -19.84 6.38 -20.03
CA SER A 39 -21.01 5.98 -19.27
C SER A 39 -20.65 5.14 -18.04
N THR A 40 -21.53 5.19 -17.05
CA THR A 40 -21.40 4.39 -15.82
C THR A 40 -22.77 4.07 -15.23
N SER A 41 -22.82 3.06 -14.38
CA SER A 41 -23.99 2.67 -13.58
C SER A 41 -23.55 1.93 -12.33
N ILE A 42 -24.45 1.79 -11.35
CA ILE A 42 -24.24 0.85 -10.23
C ILE A 42 -24.26 -0.59 -10.79
N PRO A 43 -23.31 -1.45 -10.41
CA PRO A 43 -23.31 -2.85 -10.84
C PRO A 43 -24.60 -3.60 -10.49
N GLN A 44 -25.17 -4.30 -11.46
CA GLN A 44 -26.42 -5.03 -11.26
C GLN A 44 -26.29 -6.17 -10.23
N GLY A 45 -25.11 -6.82 -10.14
CA GLY A 45 -24.83 -7.90 -9.18
C GLY A 45 -24.73 -7.45 -7.72
N ILE A 46 -24.64 -6.15 -7.45
CA ILE A 46 -24.60 -5.64 -6.08
C ILE A 46 -25.99 -5.66 -5.41
N THR A 47 -27.07 -5.82 -6.19
CA THR A 47 -28.44 -5.91 -5.68
C THR A 47 -28.78 -7.20 -4.94
N THR A 48 -27.96 -8.25 -5.09
CA THR A 48 -28.24 -9.56 -4.46
C THR A 48 -27.70 -9.70 -3.03
N TYR A 49 -26.91 -8.74 -2.55
CA TYR A 49 -26.27 -8.77 -1.21
C TYR A 49 -27.21 -8.47 -0.04
N ALA A 50 -28.47 -8.17 -0.31
CA ALA A 50 -29.52 -8.16 0.68
C ALA A 50 -30.75 -8.71 -0.02
N SER A 51 -30.97 -10.01 0.08
CA SER A 51 -32.15 -10.60 -0.53
C SER A 51 -33.43 -10.02 0.08
N GLY A 52 -34.46 -9.91 -0.75
CA GLY A 52 -35.70 -9.23 -0.44
C GLY A 52 -35.75 -7.85 -1.07
N ASP A 53 -35.21 -6.84 -0.37
CA ASP A 53 -35.27 -5.43 -0.78
C ASP A 53 -34.05 -4.57 -0.37
N GLY A 54 -32.98 -5.12 0.24
CA GLY A 54 -31.92 -4.31 0.88
C GLY A 54 -30.82 -3.68 0.01
N GLY A 55 -30.12 -2.68 0.54
CA GLY A 55 -29.12 -1.90 -0.19
C GLY A 55 -29.75 -0.78 -1.03
N VAL A 56 -29.21 -0.52 -2.21
CA VAL A 56 -29.69 0.50 -3.17
C VAL A 56 -31.20 0.40 -3.45
N THR A 57 -31.81 -0.78 -3.36
CA THR A 57 -33.25 -1.01 -3.57
C THR A 57 -34.13 -0.58 -2.41
N ASN A 58 -33.57 -0.46 -1.20
CA ASN A 58 -34.26 -0.04 0.02
C ASN A 58 -34.26 1.49 0.20
N VAL A 59 -33.40 2.18 -0.54
CA VAL A 59 -33.28 3.64 -0.44
C VAL A 59 -34.53 4.29 -1.03
N LYS A 60 -35.28 4.98 -0.16
CA LYS A 60 -36.47 5.75 -0.50
C LYS A 60 -36.22 7.23 -0.18
N ASN A 61 -36.87 8.12 -0.92
CA ASN A 61 -36.83 9.57 -0.69
C ASN A 61 -35.41 10.18 -0.77
N HIS A 62 -34.53 9.60 -1.59
CA HIS A 62 -33.19 10.11 -1.88
C HIS A 62 -32.92 9.99 -3.37
N ASP A 63 -32.19 10.95 -3.93
CA ASP A 63 -31.71 10.85 -5.29
C ASP A 63 -30.31 10.24 -5.29
N LEU A 64 -29.98 9.48 -6.34
CA LEU A 64 -28.63 8.97 -6.56
C LEU A 64 -27.87 9.97 -7.44
N ARG A 65 -26.84 10.57 -6.88
CA ARG A 65 -25.95 11.52 -7.55
C ARG A 65 -24.71 10.79 -8.05
N TYR A 66 -24.34 11.03 -9.29
CA TYR A 66 -23.06 10.65 -9.88
C TYR A 66 -22.23 11.91 -10.12
N ILE A 67 -20.95 11.83 -9.82
CA ILE A 67 -19.94 12.87 -10.02
C ILE A 67 -18.85 12.27 -10.88
N LEU A 68 -18.51 12.96 -11.97
CA LEU A 68 -17.29 12.70 -12.73
C LEU A 68 -16.34 13.87 -12.53
N GLU A 69 -15.12 13.59 -12.12
CA GLU A 69 -13.98 14.49 -12.25
C GLU A 69 -12.98 13.94 -13.26
N VAL A 70 -12.41 14.82 -14.07
CA VAL A 70 -11.34 14.47 -15.01
C VAL A 70 -10.11 15.28 -14.62
N TRP A 71 -9.05 14.58 -14.23
CA TRP A 71 -7.81 15.14 -13.75
C TRP A 71 -6.72 15.00 -14.80
N THR A 72 -5.96 16.06 -15.03
CA THR A 72 -4.73 15.97 -15.82
C THR A 72 -3.69 15.13 -15.07
N GLN A 73 -2.83 14.42 -15.80
CA GLN A 73 -1.67 13.73 -15.24
C GLN A 73 -0.43 14.65 -15.14
N GLU A 74 -0.65 15.96 -15.04
CA GLU A 74 0.42 16.92 -14.78
C GLU A 74 0.69 16.97 -13.27
N GLU A 75 1.85 17.46 -12.86
CA GLU A 75 2.19 17.60 -11.43
C GLU A 75 2.27 19.10 -11.07
N PRO A 76 1.38 19.60 -10.19
CA PRO A 76 0.29 18.89 -9.51
C PRO A 76 -0.92 18.62 -10.44
N PRO A 77 -1.71 17.54 -10.22
CA PRO A 77 -2.90 17.26 -11.01
C PRO A 77 -3.89 18.42 -10.97
N ARG A 78 -4.47 18.77 -12.12
CA ARG A 78 -5.48 19.82 -12.23
C ARG A 78 -6.80 19.26 -12.70
N LEU A 79 -7.87 19.74 -12.07
CA LEU A 79 -9.22 19.43 -12.50
C LEU A 79 -9.51 20.06 -13.87
N ALA A 80 -9.63 19.23 -14.91
CA ALA A 80 -9.97 19.65 -16.26
C ALA A 80 -11.49 19.76 -16.46
N TYR A 81 -12.25 18.90 -15.78
CA TYR A 81 -13.70 18.83 -15.91
C TYR A 81 -14.33 18.22 -14.66
N ARG A 82 -15.50 18.75 -14.28
CA ARG A 82 -16.36 18.14 -13.27
C ARG A 82 -17.82 18.29 -13.67
N ASP A 83 -18.59 17.22 -13.56
CA ASP A 83 -20.01 17.20 -13.93
C ASP A 83 -20.83 16.26 -13.05
N TYR A 84 -22.15 16.45 -13.02
CA TYR A 84 -23.09 15.71 -12.18
C TYR A 84 -24.19 15.04 -13.02
N ARG A 85 -24.61 13.85 -12.62
CA ARG A 85 -25.84 13.22 -13.10
C ARG A 85 -26.70 12.80 -11.93
N ILE A 86 -27.99 13.03 -12.03
CA ILE A 86 -28.96 12.69 -10.98
C ILE A 86 -29.90 11.63 -11.52
N VAL A 87 -30.04 10.54 -10.77
CA VAL A 87 -31.09 9.55 -10.97
C VAL A 87 -32.07 9.72 -9.82
N PRO A 88 -33.27 10.28 -10.06
CA PRO A 88 -34.21 10.58 -8.99
C PRO A 88 -34.82 9.31 -8.40
N ALA A 89 -35.25 9.38 -7.13
CA ALA A 89 -36.08 8.32 -6.56
C ALA A 89 -37.34 8.13 -7.40
N LYS A 90 -37.53 6.94 -7.96
CA LYS A 90 -38.72 6.60 -8.76
C LYS A 90 -39.64 5.63 -8.03
N PRO A 91 -40.97 5.68 -8.28
CA PRO A 91 -41.90 4.66 -7.80
C PRO A 91 -41.50 3.26 -8.31
N ALA A 92 -41.82 2.21 -7.55
CA ALA A 92 -41.43 0.82 -7.78
C ALA A 92 -41.80 0.24 -9.17
N SER A 93 -42.62 0.93 -9.96
CA SER A 93 -43.06 0.55 -11.31
C SER A 93 -42.15 1.03 -12.46
N GLU A 94 -41.11 1.82 -12.19
CA GLU A 94 -40.17 2.35 -13.20
C GLU A 94 -38.76 1.78 -13.05
N VAL A 95 -37.91 1.99 -14.06
CA VAL A 95 -36.48 1.62 -14.06
C VAL A 95 -35.79 2.30 -12.87
N GLY A 96 -35.56 1.55 -11.78
CA GLY A 96 -34.93 2.04 -10.55
C GLY A 96 -33.43 2.33 -10.70
N PHE A 97 -32.78 2.75 -9.61
CA PHE A 97 -31.36 3.17 -9.58
C PHE A 97 -30.41 2.21 -10.32
N VAL A 98 -30.61 0.90 -10.14
CA VAL A 98 -29.75 -0.19 -10.63
C VAL A 98 -29.78 -0.38 -12.16
N LYS A 99 -30.83 0.10 -12.82
CA LYS A 99 -31.03 -0.09 -14.26
C LYS A 99 -30.83 1.19 -15.06
N THR A 100 -30.43 2.28 -14.40
CA THR A 100 -30.26 3.59 -15.02
C THR A 100 -28.77 3.84 -15.25
N GLU A 101 -28.35 3.76 -16.51
CA GLU A 101 -27.04 4.19 -16.96
C GLU A 101 -27.02 5.71 -17.11
N VAL A 102 -25.93 6.35 -16.68
CA VAL A 102 -25.71 7.78 -16.86
C VAL A 102 -24.53 8.01 -17.80
N GLU A 103 -24.64 9.03 -18.64
CA GLU A 103 -23.62 9.41 -19.62
C GLU A 103 -23.05 10.79 -19.31
N PHE A 104 -21.72 10.89 -19.32
CA PHE A 104 -20.99 12.14 -19.28
C PHE A 104 -20.36 12.41 -20.64
N SER A 105 -20.51 13.64 -21.12
CA SER A 105 -19.99 14.07 -22.41
C SER A 105 -19.47 15.50 -22.29
N ALA A 106 -18.22 15.72 -22.72
CA ALA A 106 -17.61 17.05 -22.75
C ALA A 106 -16.48 17.13 -23.77
N ARG A 107 -16.01 18.35 -24.02
CA ARG A 107 -14.91 18.64 -24.93
C ARG A 107 -13.66 19.07 -24.16
N LEU A 108 -12.59 18.29 -24.27
CA LEU A 108 -11.32 18.53 -23.56
C LEU A 108 -10.13 18.56 -24.53
N LEU A 109 -8.95 18.95 -24.07
CA LEU A 109 -7.73 18.85 -24.87
C LEU A 109 -7.41 17.38 -25.14
N ALA A 110 -6.85 17.08 -26.32
CA ALA A 110 -6.40 15.74 -26.65
C ALA A 110 -5.14 15.38 -25.84
N MET A 111 -5.32 14.85 -24.64
CA MET A 111 -4.24 14.37 -23.77
C MET A 111 -4.72 13.23 -22.87
N LYS A 112 -3.83 12.75 -22.02
CA LYS A 112 -4.09 11.68 -21.07
C LYS A 112 -4.62 12.25 -19.75
N TYR A 113 -5.68 11.64 -19.24
CA TYR A 113 -6.39 12.05 -18.03
C TYR A 113 -6.73 10.85 -17.15
N ASP A 114 -6.92 11.12 -15.86
CA ASP A 114 -7.57 10.20 -14.93
C ASP A 114 -9.02 10.62 -14.71
N PHE A 115 -9.94 9.75 -15.11
CA PHE A 115 -11.38 9.92 -14.90
C PHE A 115 -11.72 9.28 -13.55
N VAL A 116 -12.20 10.09 -12.60
CA VAL A 116 -12.52 9.69 -11.23
C VAL A 116 -14.02 9.84 -11.03
N PHE A 117 -14.66 8.74 -10.68
CA PHE A 117 -16.10 8.66 -10.46
C PHE A 117 -16.42 8.54 -8.98
N TRP A 118 -17.50 9.20 -8.57
CA TRP A 118 -18.14 8.99 -7.27
C TRP A 118 -19.65 8.95 -7.46
N ALA A 119 -20.34 8.06 -6.76
CA ALA A 119 -21.80 8.03 -6.72
C ALA A 119 -22.27 7.86 -5.27
N ASP A 120 -23.18 8.74 -4.83
CA ASP A 120 -23.73 8.76 -3.48
C ASP A 120 -25.20 9.13 -3.45
N PHE A 121 -25.88 8.76 -2.36
CA PHE A 121 -27.25 9.19 -2.13
C PHE A 121 -27.30 10.56 -1.45
N VAL A 122 -28.14 11.43 -1.98
CA VAL A 122 -28.41 12.77 -1.47
C VAL A 122 -29.89 12.94 -1.21
N LYS A 123 -30.27 13.96 -0.44
CA LYS A 123 -31.70 14.31 -0.30
C LYS A 123 -32.29 14.62 -1.66
N GLU A 124 -33.58 14.31 -1.85
CA GLU A 124 -34.32 14.68 -3.07
C GLU A 124 -34.04 16.12 -3.47
N ILE A 125 -33.47 16.31 -4.66
CA ILE A 125 -33.05 17.61 -5.15
C ILE A 125 -34.29 18.38 -5.60
N LYS A 126 -34.56 19.49 -4.91
CA LYS A 126 -35.63 20.43 -5.27
C LYS A 126 -35.00 21.69 -5.83
N LEU A 127 -35.25 21.95 -7.11
CA LEU A 127 -34.73 23.15 -7.78
C LEU A 127 -35.39 24.41 -7.23
N GLU A 128 -34.57 25.36 -6.79
CA GLU A 128 -35.04 26.70 -6.49
C GLU A 128 -35.24 27.53 -7.78
N SER A 129 -36.03 28.61 -7.69
CA SER A 129 -36.35 29.43 -8.86
C SER A 129 -35.09 30.09 -9.46
N GLY A 130 -34.67 29.59 -10.63
CA GLY A 130 -33.51 30.12 -11.36
C GLY A 130 -32.22 29.32 -11.17
N GLU A 131 -32.25 28.26 -10.35
CA GLU A 131 -31.12 27.34 -10.14
C GLU A 131 -31.12 26.21 -11.19
N THR A 132 -29.94 25.89 -11.72
CA THR A 132 -29.76 24.73 -12.60
C THR A 132 -29.64 23.43 -11.81
N LEU A 133 -29.98 22.29 -12.41
CA LEU A 133 -29.76 20.97 -11.79
C LEU A 133 -28.30 20.74 -11.41
N GLN A 134 -27.38 21.33 -12.17
CA GLN A 134 -25.95 21.28 -11.92
C GLN A 134 -25.56 21.98 -10.60
N GLU A 135 -26.10 23.18 -10.38
CA GLU A 135 -25.86 23.99 -9.18
C GLU A 135 -26.48 23.31 -7.95
N ALA A 136 -27.72 22.82 -8.10
CA ALA A 136 -28.40 22.10 -7.03
C ALA A 136 -27.69 20.79 -6.66
N ALA A 137 -27.27 19.99 -7.65
CA ALA A 137 -26.50 18.75 -7.45
C ALA A 137 -25.14 19.03 -6.81
N ALA A 138 -24.54 20.18 -7.14
CA ALA A 138 -23.28 20.59 -6.54
C ALA A 138 -23.45 20.87 -5.03
N GLY A 139 -24.50 21.58 -4.64
CA GLY A 139 -24.80 21.88 -3.23
C GLY A 139 -25.35 20.71 -2.41
N ALA A 140 -25.56 19.53 -3.01
CA ALA A 140 -26.34 18.44 -2.42
C ALA A 140 -25.57 17.50 -1.47
N ASP A 141 -24.33 17.81 -1.09
CA ASP A 141 -23.55 16.97 -0.17
C ASP A 141 -24.35 16.64 1.10
N PHE A 142 -24.60 15.35 1.33
CA PHE A 142 -25.42 14.89 2.46
C PHE A 142 -24.65 14.00 3.42
N TYR A 143 -24.39 12.73 3.08
CA TYR A 143 -23.57 11.84 3.92
C TYR A 143 -22.06 12.00 3.68
N TYR A 144 -21.67 12.52 2.52
CA TYR A 144 -20.29 12.69 2.11
C TYR A 144 -20.03 14.11 1.64
N LYS A 145 -18.97 14.72 2.16
CA LYS A 145 -18.38 15.92 1.61
C LYS A 145 -17.52 15.52 0.43
N THR A 146 -17.85 16.02 -0.74
CA THR A 146 -17.11 15.79 -1.98
C THR A 146 -16.29 17.02 -2.37
N ASN A 147 -15.98 17.85 -1.36
CA ASN A 147 -15.31 19.15 -1.42
C ASN A 147 -15.88 20.04 -2.53
N ASN A 148 -17.19 20.21 -2.51
CA ASN A 148 -17.87 21.08 -3.45
C ASN A 148 -18.07 22.49 -2.90
N GLY A 149 -18.06 23.51 -3.78
CA GLY A 149 -18.27 24.90 -3.39
C GLY A 149 -17.00 25.68 -3.03
N GLU A 150 -15.82 25.10 -3.24
CA GLU A 150 -14.55 25.83 -3.20
C GLU A 150 -14.56 26.97 -4.24
N SER A 151 -13.93 28.11 -3.89
CA SER A 151 -13.97 29.27 -4.80
C SER A 151 -13.32 28.92 -6.15
N LYS A 152 -13.73 29.61 -7.23
CA LYS A 152 -13.08 29.46 -8.54
C LYS A 152 -11.56 29.71 -8.45
N GLU A 153 -11.09 30.44 -7.45
CA GLU A 153 -9.66 30.63 -7.18
C GLU A 153 -9.03 29.36 -6.58
N VAL A 154 -9.68 28.70 -5.62
CA VAL A 154 -9.19 27.44 -5.03
C VAL A 154 -9.13 26.33 -6.09
N ILE A 155 -10.17 26.19 -6.91
CA ILE A 155 -10.19 25.25 -8.05
C ILE A 155 -9.04 25.50 -9.03
N LYS A 156 -8.71 26.77 -9.30
CA LYS A 156 -7.60 27.15 -10.19
C LYS A 156 -6.22 27.06 -9.54
N SER A 157 -6.14 27.05 -8.21
CA SER A 157 -4.88 27.10 -7.46
C SER A 157 -4.12 25.77 -7.40
N GLY A 158 -4.71 24.67 -7.88
CA GLY A 158 -4.13 23.32 -7.77
C GLY A 158 -4.25 22.70 -6.37
N ASN A 159 -4.77 23.44 -5.39
CA ASN A 159 -5.03 22.93 -4.03
C ASN A 159 -6.41 22.29 -3.88
N TYR A 160 -7.22 22.29 -4.94
CA TYR A 160 -8.51 21.64 -4.94
C TYR A 160 -8.34 20.12 -4.82
N LYS A 161 -8.96 19.52 -3.79
CA LYS A 161 -8.86 18.08 -3.52
C LYS A 161 -10.03 17.27 -4.03
N GLY A 162 -11.15 17.89 -4.40
CA GLY A 162 -12.29 17.22 -5.06
C GLY A 162 -12.62 15.83 -4.53
N LEU A 163 -12.73 14.85 -5.44
CA LEU A 163 -12.95 13.44 -5.11
C LEU A 163 -11.70 12.71 -4.58
N THR A 164 -10.55 13.37 -4.47
CA THR A 164 -9.33 12.80 -3.87
C THR A 164 -9.27 12.96 -2.34
N ASP A 165 -10.27 13.61 -1.72
CA ASP A 165 -10.33 13.82 -0.26
C ASP A 165 -11.79 13.85 0.24
N ILE A 166 -12.55 12.80 -0.09
CA ILE A 166 -13.94 12.64 0.33
C ILE A 166 -13.99 12.38 1.83
N LYS A 167 -14.90 13.05 2.54
CA LYS A 167 -15.03 12.93 4.00
C LYS A 167 -16.47 12.64 4.39
N MET A 168 -16.68 11.88 5.47
CA MET A 168 -18.02 11.76 6.05
C MET A 168 -18.52 13.15 6.49
N ASN A 169 -19.78 13.42 6.18
CA ASN A 169 -20.47 14.68 6.47
C ASN A 169 -21.53 14.50 7.58
N ILE A 170 -21.24 13.64 8.55
CA ILE A 170 -22.12 13.37 9.69
C ILE A 170 -21.31 13.44 10.97
N THR A 171 -21.93 13.94 12.03
CA THR A 171 -21.34 13.93 13.37
C THR A 171 -21.59 12.59 14.07
N SER A 172 -20.88 12.31 15.16
CA SER A 172 -21.10 11.12 15.98
C SER A 172 -22.54 10.96 16.47
N SER A 173 -23.24 12.07 16.77
CA SER A 173 -24.65 12.05 17.16
C SER A 173 -25.61 11.76 16.00
N GLU A 174 -25.16 11.85 14.76
CA GLU A 174 -25.94 11.61 13.54
C GLU A 174 -25.57 10.26 12.89
N TYR A 175 -24.64 9.51 13.47
CA TYR A 175 -24.23 8.21 12.96
C TYR A 175 -25.17 7.12 13.45
N TYR A 176 -26.00 6.59 12.56
CA TYR A 176 -26.89 5.45 12.81
C TYR A 176 -26.60 4.31 11.82
N ILE A 177 -26.50 3.11 12.35
CA ILE A 177 -26.41 1.88 11.55
C ILE A 177 -27.77 1.57 10.89
N SER A 178 -27.80 0.57 10.02
CA SER A 178 -29.00 0.15 9.28
C SER A 178 -29.54 1.24 8.35
N ASN A 179 -28.65 2.03 7.74
CA ASN A 179 -29.01 3.05 6.78
C ASN A 179 -28.44 2.76 5.39
N ASP A 180 -29.27 2.25 4.50
CA ASP A 180 -28.90 1.96 3.12
C ASP A 180 -28.58 3.21 2.28
N ALA A 181 -29.05 4.41 2.70
CA ALA A 181 -28.70 5.66 2.02
C ALA A 181 -27.25 6.11 2.29
N ARG A 182 -26.50 5.41 3.16
CA ARG A 182 -25.05 5.59 3.32
C ARG A 182 -24.21 4.74 2.35
N ASP A 183 -24.82 4.03 1.41
CA ASP A 183 -24.03 3.36 0.37
C ASP A 183 -23.44 4.38 -0.62
N ALA A 184 -22.27 4.07 -1.18
CA ALA A 184 -21.61 4.89 -2.19
C ALA A 184 -20.68 4.04 -3.05
N PHE A 185 -20.30 4.57 -4.21
CA PHE A 185 -19.54 3.85 -5.21
C PHE A 185 -18.50 4.76 -5.87
N TYR A 186 -17.39 4.19 -6.32
CA TYR A 186 -16.34 4.90 -7.01
C TYR A 186 -15.72 4.04 -8.12
N ALA A 187 -15.03 4.69 -9.04
CA ALA A 187 -14.14 4.03 -10.00
C ALA A 187 -13.12 5.02 -10.53
N THR A 188 -12.04 4.49 -11.08
CA THR A 188 -11.05 5.26 -11.82
C THR A 188 -10.76 4.64 -13.16
N LYS A 189 -10.51 5.49 -14.15
CA LYS A 189 -10.09 5.05 -15.48
C LYS A 189 -9.13 6.07 -16.07
N THR A 190 -7.91 5.63 -16.33
CA THR A 190 -6.96 6.42 -17.11
C THR A 190 -7.29 6.29 -18.59
N VAL A 191 -7.46 7.42 -19.28
CA VAL A 191 -7.82 7.47 -20.70
C VAL A 191 -6.90 8.42 -21.43
N ASP A 192 -6.46 8.01 -22.62
CA ASP A 192 -5.75 8.89 -23.55
C ASP A 192 -6.67 9.39 -24.67
N LEU A 193 -7.15 10.63 -24.54
CA LEU A 193 -8.03 11.26 -25.53
C LEU A 193 -7.34 11.58 -26.85
N ARG A 194 -6.03 11.33 -26.98
CA ARG A 194 -5.32 11.37 -28.27
C ARG A 194 -5.67 10.16 -29.14
N THR A 195 -6.13 9.07 -28.53
CA THR A 195 -6.35 7.78 -29.21
C THR A 195 -7.75 7.21 -29.04
N GLU A 196 -8.49 7.57 -27.99
CA GLU A 196 -9.83 7.05 -27.70
C GLU A 196 -10.76 8.19 -27.28
N ASN A 197 -11.93 8.30 -27.91
CA ASN A 197 -12.91 9.35 -27.60
C ASN A 197 -14.30 8.80 -27.23
N ALA A 198 -14.64 7.59 -27.65
CA ALA A 198 -15.76 6.81 -27.12
C ALA A 198 -15.23 5.82 -26.09
N ILE A 199 -15.32 6.18 -24.81
CA ILE A 199 -14.72 5.41 -23.73
C ILE A 199 -15.71 4.33 -23.31
N GLY A 200 -15.28 3.06 -23.34
CA GLY A 200 -16.13 1.96 -22.90
C GLY A 200 -16.66 2.14 -21.46
N PRO A 201 -17.82 1.53 -21.11
CA PRO A 201 -18.50 1.77 -19.84
C PRO A 201 -17.60 1.49 -18.63
N VAL A 202 -17.76 2.28 -17.58
CA VAL A 202 -17.02 2.14 -16.32
C VAL A 202 -17.87 1.38 -15.31
N THR A 203 -17.27 0.41 -14.64
CA THR A 203 -17.92 -0.36 -13.57
C THR A 203 -17.52 0.25 -12.22
N LEU A 204 -18.50 0.71 -11.45
CA LEU A 204 -18.24 1.23 -10.10
C LEU A 204 -18.05 0.10 -9.08
N THR A 205 -17.31 0.39 -8.01
CA THR A 205 -17.10 -0.50 -6.86
C THR A 205 -17.35 0.25 -5.57
N ARG A 206 -17.59 -0.44 -4.44
CA ARG A 206 -17.76 0.25 -3.16
C ARG A 206 -16.40 0.61 -2.54
N PRO A 207 -16.27 1.82 -1.93
CA PRO A 207 -15.14 2.14 -1.06
C PRO A 207 -15.26 1.49 0.33
N PHE A 208 -16.40 0.84 0.60
CA PHE A 208 -16.76 0.26 1.89
C PHE A 208 -16.69 -1.26 1.88
N GLY A 209 -16.41 -1.83 3.05
CA GLY A 209 -16.91 -3.15 3.39
C GLY A 209 -18.27 -3.01 4.06
N LYS A 210 -19.26 -3.76 3.58
CA LYS A 210 -20.59 -3.84 4.21
C LYS A 210 -20.57 -5.02 5.18
N TYR A 211 -21.10 -4.86 6.40
CA TYR A 211 -21.45 -6.02 7.21
C TYR A 211 -22.95 -6.09 7.47
N ARG A 212 -23.47 -7.28 7.76
CA ARG A 212 -24.82 -7.47 8.31
C ARG A 212 -24.86 -8.59 9.33
N LEU A 213 -25.73 -8.45 10.32
CA LEU A 213 -25.97 -9.41 11.39
C LEU A 213 -27.32 -10.09 11.20
N VAL A 214 -27.31 -11.43 11.20
CA VAL A 214 -28.45 -12.26 10.85
C VAL A 214 -28.65 -13.32 11.93
N ALA A 215 -29.82 -13.30 12.56
CA ALA A 215 -30.25 -14.34 13.47
C ALA A 215 -31.11 -15.39 12.75
N ILE A 216 -30.84 -16.67 13.03
CA ILE A 216 -31.55 -17.81 12.41
C ILE A 216 -32.30 -18.67 13.42
N ASP A 217 -32.16 -18.36 14.70
CA ASP A 217 -32.87 -19.00 15.79
C ASP A 217 -34.25 -18.37 16.03
N ASN A 218 -35.20 -19.18 16.54
CA ASN A 218 -36.54 -18.72 16.86
C ASN A 218 -36.63 -18.30 18.33
N SER A 219 -37.33 -17.18 18.60
CA SER A 219 -37.63 -16.67 19.95
C SER A 219 -38.75 -17.45 20.66
N ASP A 220 -39.58 -18.17 19.91
CA ASP A 220 -40.79 -18.83 20.41
C ASP A 220 -40.51 -19.85 21.53
N ASP A 221 -39.34 -20.49 21.51
CA ASP A 221 -38.97 -21.55 22.46
C ASP A 221 -38.60 -21.02 23.86
N ILE A 222 -38.46 -19.71 24.06
CA ILE A 222 -37.89 -19.18 25.33
C ILE A 222 -38.77 -18.11 25.99
N TRP A 223 -39.43 -17.22 25.25
CA TRP A 223 -40.04 -16.01 25.85
C TRP A 223 -41.47 -15.65 25.41
N GLY A 224 -42.09 -16.43 24.52
CA GLY A 224 -43.51 -16.24 24.13
C GLY A 224 -43.82 -14.94 23.36
N GLY A 225 -42.84 -14.36 22.65
CA GLY A 225 -43.04 -13.20 21.78
C GLY A 225 -41.85 -12.93 20.83
N GLU A 226 -42.10 -12.22 19.71
CA GLU A 226 -41.15 -11.94 18.63
C GLU A 226 -40.08 -10.89 18.99
N PRO A 227 -38.80 -11.06 18.62
CA PRO A 227 -37.75 -10.09 18.91
C PRO A 227 -37.95 -8.85 18.04
N MET A 228 -38.06 -7.68 18.65
CA MET A 228 -38.36 -6.44 17.92
C MET A 228 -37.17 -5.51 17.75
N LYS A 229 -36.18 -5.58 18.63
CA LYS A 229 -35.17 -4.54 18.79
C LYS A 229 -33.78 -5.12 19.04
N ALA A 230 -32.77 -4.63 18.33
CA ALA A 230 -31.36 -4.97 18.54
C ALA A 230 -30.47 -3.72 18.66
N GLN A 231 -29.62 -3.68 19.68
CA GLN A 231 -28.59 -2.68 19.85
C GLN A 231 -27.23 -3.28 19.50
N ILE A 232 -26.48 -2.61 18.62
CA ILE A 232 -25.14 -3.01 18.19
C ILE A 232 -24.16 -1.94 18.66
N ASN A 233 -23.23 -2.28 19.55
CA ASN A 233 -22.26 -1.35 20.10
C ASN A 233 -20.87 -1.72 19.65
N TYR A 234 -20.14 -0.82 18.99
CA TYR A 234 -18.75 -1.06 18.65
C TYR A 234 -17.88 -1.11 19.91
N THR A 235 -17.08 -2.17 20.07
CA THR A 235 -16.22 -2.39 21.25
C THR A 235 -14.73 -2.32 20.96
N GLY A 236 -14.35 -2.22 19.68
CA GLY A 236 -12.98 -1.97 19.28
C GLY A 236 -12.80 -1.84 17.77
N THR A 237 -11.91 -0.93 17.39
CA THR A 237 -11.27 -0.83 16.07
C THR A 237 -9.76 -0.77 16.31
N SER A 238 -8.97 -1.32 15.39
CA SER A 238 -7.53 -1.50 15.61
C SER A 238 -6.72 -0.20 15.48
N PHE A 239 -6.97 0.83 16.30
CA PHE A 239 -6.03 1.94 16.50
C PHE A 239 -6.19 2.55 17.91
N ASN A 240 -5.13 2.40 18.71
CA ASN A 240 -4.85 3.04 20.00
C ASN A 240 -5.75 2.74 21.22
N TYR A 241 -5.07 2.43 22.34
CA TYR A 241 -5.60 2.42 23.69
C TYR A 241 -5.96 3.85 24.13
N ASP A 242 -7.17 4.30 23.80
CA ASP A 242 -7.83 5.39 24.51
C ASP A 242 -9.34 5.14 24.57
N ALA A 243 -10.05 5.79 25.49
CA ALA A 243 -11.42 5.45 25.93
C ALA A 243 -12.56 5.57 24.87
N LYS A 244 -12.25 5.68 23.57
CA LYS A 244 -13.19 5.91 22.47
C LYS A 244 -12.93 5.03 21.25
N VAL A 245 -13.99 4.46 20.65
CA VAL A 245 -13.92 3.65 19.42
C VAL A 245 -14.18 4.54 18.21
N LYS A 246 -13.30 4.52 17.21
CA LYS A 246 -13.39 5.36 16.01
C LYS A 246 -13.36 4.54 14.71
N LEU A 247 -14.19 4.91 13.74
CA LEU A 247 -14.17 4.36 12.37
C LEU A 247 -13.50 5.33 11.38
N PRO A 248 -12.82 4.85 10.33
CA PRO A 248 -12.27 5.74 9.30
C PRO A 248 -13.37 6.58 8.65
N GLY A 249 -13.07 7.86 8.40
CA GLY A 249 -14.04 8.83 7.92
C GLY A 249 -13.68 9.50 6.59
N GLY A 250 -12.57 9.13 5.93
CA GLY A 250 -12.17 9.71 4.65
C GLY A 250 -11.75 8.69 3.59
N PHE A 251 -11.81 9.10 2.33
CA PHE A 251 -11.52 8.27 1.17
C PHE A 251 -11.00 9.08 -0.02
N ASN A 252 -9.99 8.57 -0.70
CA ASN A 252 -9.47 9.12 -1.94
C ASN A 252 -9.95 8.25 -3.11
N ALA A 253 -10.88 8.78 -3.92
CA ALA A 253 -11.42 8.03 -5.05
C ALA A 253 -10.43 7.87 -6.22
N LEU A 254 -9.35 8.65 -6.29
CA LEU A 254 -8.35 8.55 -7.37
C LEU A 254 -7.43 7.32 -7.21
N ASP A 255 -7.02 7.01 -5.99
CA ASP A 255 -6.13 5.88 -5.69
C ASP A 255 -6.82 4.73 -4.92
N GLY A 256 -8.07 4.93 -4.51
CA GLY A 256 -8.86 3.94 -3.79
C GLY A 256 -8.44 3.77 -2.32
N THR A 257 -7.73 4.72 -1.73
CA THR A 257 -7.21 4.62 -0.36
C THR A 257 -8.15 5.22 0.69
N VAL A 258 -8.16 4.62 1.88
CA VAL A 258 -8.90 5.12 3.05
C VAL A 258 -8.02 6.07 3.85
N ASN A 259 -8.55 7.24 4.19
CA ASN A 259 -7.89 8.16 5.11
C ASN A 259 -8.30 7.84 6.56
N THR A 260 -7.30 7.50 7.38
CA THR A 260 -7.44 7.10 8.78
C THR A 260 -7.04 8.21 9.77
N ASP A 261 -6.89 9.45 9.33
CA ASP A 261 -6.54 10.59 10.18
C ASP A 261 -7.55 10.74 11.32
N GLU A 262 -7.05 10.92 12.55
CA GLU A 262 -7.90 10.97 13.74
C GLU A 262 -8.89 12.13 13.77
N GLU A 263 -8.61 13.22 13.04
CA GLU A 263 -9.45 14.42 12.96
C GLU A 263 -10.71 14.22 12.13
N ILE A 264 -10.68 13.28 11.17
CA ILE A 264 -11.81 12.98 10.30
C ILE A 264 -12.49 11.66 10.65
N ALA A 265 -11.88 10.84 11.51
CA ALA A 265 -12.45 9.59 11.99
C ALA A 265 -13.72 9.83 12.82
N ILE A 266 -14.72 8.96 12.64
CA ILE A 266 -16.00 9.08 13.32
C ILE A 266 -15.96 8.33 14.64
N ASP A 267 -16.16 9.06 15.75
CA ASP A 267 -16.34 8.47 17.08
C ASP A 267 -17.71 7.76 17.14
N VAL A 268 -17.66 6.46 17.40
CA VAL A 268 -18.82 5.55 17.55
C VAL A 268 -18.96 5.04 19.00
N THR A 269 -18.26 5.67 19.94
CA THR A 269 -18.35 5.36 21.37
C THR A 269 -19.66 5.87 21.94
N ASN A 270 -20.44 4.97 22.52
CA ASN A 270 -21.89 5.08 22.61
C ASN A 270 -22.42 6.03 23.71
N SER A 271 -23.53 6.73 23.41
CA SER A 271 -24.61 6.89 24.39
C SER A 271 -26.04 6.89 23.84
N ASP A 272 -26.28 6.73 22.53
CA ASP A 272 -27.64 6.65 21.93
C ASP A 272 -27.67 5.85 20.60
N LEU A 273 -26.95 4.72 20.49
CA LEU A 273 -27.21 3.79 19.38
C LEU A 273 -28.60 3.18 19.60
N PHE A 274 -29.60 3.81 18.97
CA PHE A 274 -31.00 3.41 18.99
C PHE A 274 -31.13 1.94 18.68
N SER A 275 -32.06 1.26 19.35
CA SER A 275 -32.36 -0.11 18.99
C SER A 275 -32.93 -0.17 17.57
N ASN A 276 -32.24 -0.91 16.70
CA ASN A 276 -32.67 -1.18 15.34
C ASN A 276 -33.95 -2.00 15.39
N ASP A 277 -34.92 -1.64 14.53
CA ASP A 277 -36.03 -2.54 14.24
C ASP A 277 -35.46 -3.81 13.61
N ILE A 278 -35.79 -4.95 14.21
CA ILE A 278 -35.46 -6.25 13.65
C ILE A 278 -36.48 -6.54 12.55
N THR A 279 -36.00 -6.84 11.34
CA THR A 279 -36.85 -7.26 10.23
C THR A 279 -36.69 -8.74 9.98
N GLN A 280 -37.81 -9.45 9.85
CA GLN A 280 -37.81 -10.83 9.40
C GLN A 280 -37.86 -10.86 7.86
N GLU A 281 -36.89 -11.51 7.23
CA GLU A 281 -36.81 -11.61 5.78
C GLU A 281 -36.19 -12.93 5.33
N CYS A 282 -36.28 -13.22 4.03
CA CYS A 282 -35.55 -14.33 3.43
C CYS A 282 -34.13 -13.86 3.14
N VAL A 283 -33.14 -14.35 3.88
CA VAL A 283 -31.72 -13.97 3.72
C VAL A 283 -30.97 -15.01 2.89
N LEU A 284 -30.29 -14.60 1.82
CA LEU A 284 -29.36 -15.41 1.05
C LEU A 284 -27.94 -15.18 1.59
N VAL A 285 -27.27 -16.25 2.03
CA VAL A 285 -25.86 -16.23 2.42
C VAL A 285 -25.10 -17.21 1.53
N GLY A 286 -24.28 -16.68 0.63
CA GLY A 286 -23.85 -17.43 -0.55
C GLY A 286 -25.06 -17.92 -1.35
N ASP A 287 -25.12 -19.24 -1.58
CA ASP A 287 -26.23 -19.89 -2.31
C ASP A 287 -27.30 -20.48 -1.38
N ASN A 288 -27.16 -20.27 -0.06
CA ASN A 288 -28.05 -20.87 0.93
C ASN A 288 -29.15 -19.88 1.33
N PRO A 289 -30.43 -20.22 1.10
CA PRO A 289 -31.56 -19.42 1.57
C PRO A 289 -31.88 -19.73 3.04
N TYR A 290 -32.06 -18.68 3.82
CA TYR A 290 -32.59 -18.70 5.19
C TYR A 290 -33.97 -18.03 5.19
N PRO A 291 -35.04 -18.79 4.91
CA PRO A 291 -36.40 -18.28 4.99
C PRO A 291 -36.74 -18.08 6.47
N ASN A 292 -37.13 -16.87 6.87
CA ASN A 292 -37.46 -16.46 8.26
C ASN A 292 -36.26 -16.06 9.13
N ALA A 293 -35.14 -15.64 8.53
CA ALA A 293 -34.05 -15.05 9.28
C ALA A 293 -34.39 -13.62 9.73
N TYR A 294 -33.80 -13.19 10.84
CA TYR A 294 -33.97 -11.85 11.40
C TYR A 294 -32.71 -11.01 11.17
N VAL A 295 -32.83 -9.88 10.48
CA VAL A 295 -31.71 -8.94 10.33
C VAL A 295 -31.67 -8.00 11.54
N LEU A 296 -30.56 -8.06 12.27
CA LEU A 296 -30.37 -7.29 13.51
C LEU A 296 -29.78 -5.90 13.27
N GLY A 297 -29.05 -5.76 12.16
CA GLY A 297 -28.43 -4.50 11.75
C GLY A 297 -27.33 -4.70 10.72
N PHE A 298 -26.94 -3.63 10.05
CA PHE A 298 -25.87 -3.60 9.06
C PHE A 298 -25.18 -2.23 9.02
N ASP A 299 -23.98 -2.14 8.46
CA ASP A 299 -23.28 -0.88 8.29
C ASP A 299 -22.36 -0.89 7.06
N TYR A 300 -21.97 0.30 6.62
CA TYR A 300 -21.01 0.57 5.55
C TYR A 300 -19.79 1.28 6.17
N VAL A 301 -18.64 0.58 6.20
CA VAL A 301 -17.42 1.06 6.83
C VAL A 301 -16.33 1.22 5.77
N PHE A 302 -15.66 2.38 5.71
CA PHE A 302 -14.50 2.56 4.83
C PHE A 302 -13.45 1.52 5.21
N ALA A 303 -13.03 0.69 4.24
CA ALA A 303 -12.30 -0.53 4.52
C ALA A 303 -10.84 -0.44 4.03
N ALA A 304 -9.89 -0.40 4.97
CA ALA A 304 -8.47 -0.50 4.65
C ALA A 304 -8.06 -1.97 4.36
N LEU A 305 -6.88 -2.17 3.75
CA LEU A 305 -6.31 -3.50 3.51
C LEU A 305 -6.06 -4.22 4.87
N SER A 306 -6.94 -5.15 5.24
CA SER A 306 -6.90 -5.96 6.49
C SER A 306 -7.60 -5.37 7.74
N GLN A 307 -8.71 -4.64 7.56
CA GLN A 307 -9.48 -4.10 8.69
C GLN A 307 -10.39 -5.14 9.36
N THR A 308 -10.46 -5.10 10.69
CA THR A 308 -11.45 -5.85 11.48
C THR A 308 -12.22 -4.93 12.43
N ILE A 309 -13.47 -5.28 12.73
CA ILE A 309 -14.31 -4.61 13.74
C ILE A 309 -14.75 -5.59 14.83
N SER A 310 -15.09 -5.05 16.00
CA SER A 310 -15.68 -5.81 17.12
C SER A 310 -16.91 -5.08 17.65
N PHE A 311 -17.91 -5.83 18.08
CA PHE A 311 -19.14 -5.26 18.62
C PHE A 311 -19.88 -6.17 19.60
N ASP A 312 -20.62 -5.54 20.49
CA ASP A 312 -21.62 -6.17 21.35
C ASP A 312 -22.99 -6.11 20.66
N VAL A 313 -23.71 -7.24 20.66
CA VAL A 313 -25.07 -7.37 20.13
C VAL A 313 -26.00 -7.66 21.29
N ILE A 314 -26.91 -6.73 21.59
CA ILE A 314 -27.92 -6.84 22.65
C ILE A 314 -29.30 -6.86 22.02
N THR A 315 -30.13 -7.86 22.32
CA THR A 315 -31.50 -7.98 21.79
C THR A 315 -32.53 -7.73 22.88
N TYR A 316 -33.73 -7.27 22.51
CA TYR A 316 -34.81 -6.89 23.46
C TYR A 316 -36.19 -7.44 23.03
N SER A 317 -37.12 -7.58 24.00
CA SER A 317 -38.50 -8.05 23.78
C SER A 317 -39.52 -6.92 23.43
N VAL A 318 -40.74 -7.36 23.08
CA VAL A 318 -41.65 -6.86 22.03
C VAL A 318 -42.39 -5.52 22.25
N CYS A 319 -42.11 -4.65 23.24
CA CYS A 319 -42.93 -3.41 23.31
C CYS A 319 -42.34 -2.16 23.97
N ASP A 320 -41.31 -2.26 24.80
CA ASP A 320 -40.73 -1.07 25.45
C ASP A 320 -39.24 -0.86 25.16
N GLY A 321 -38.57 -1.83 24.51
CA GLY A 321 -37.13 -1.79 24.26
C GLY A 321 -36.28 -1.81 25.54
N LYS A 322 -36.84 -2.24 26.69
CA LYS A 322 -36.17 -2.18 28.00
C LYS A 322 -35.78 -3.54 28.57
N VAL A 323 -36.46 -4.61 28.18
CA VAL A 323 -36.15 -5.96 28.67
C VAL A 323 -35.17 -6.63 27.71
N GLN A 324 -33.91 -6.69 28.12
CA GLN A 324 -32.85 -7.41 27.42
C GLN A 324 -33.14 -8.92 27.40
N THR A 325 -33.07 -9.52 26.21
CA THR A 325 -33.29 -10.97 25.99
C THR A 325 -31.97 -11.72 25.82
N ALA A 326 -30.97 -11.13 25.17
CA ALA A 326 -29.66 -11.75 24.97
C ALA A 326 -28.56 -10.69 24.79
N HIS A 327 -27.32 -11.10 25.05
CA HIS A 327 -26.10 -10.31 24.81
C HIS A 327 -25.03 -11.22 24.21
N ARG A 328 -24.41 -10.80 23.10
CA ARG A 328 -23.33 -11.49 22.40
C ARG A 328 -22.18 -10.55 22.13
N GLU A 329 -20.97 -11.02 22.40
CA GLU A 329 -19.74 -10.30 22.11
C GLU A 329 -19.14 -10.91 20.84
N LEU A 330 -18.89 -10.08 19.84
CA LEU A 330 -18.30 -10.48 18.56
C LEU A 330 -17.00 -9.72 18.34
N SER A 331 -15.95 -10.44 17.95
CA SER A 331 -14.62 -9.87 17.81
C SER A 331 -13.95 -10.28 16.49
N SER A 332 -13.06 -9.43 16.01
CA SER A 332 -12.22 -9.69 14.81
C SER A 332 -13.02 -9.95 13.53
N ILE A 333 -14.14 -9.27 13.36
CA ILE A 333 -15.01 -9.39 12.18
C ILE A 333 -14.32 -8.73 10.98
N PRO A 334 -13.98 -9.46 9.91
CA PRO A 334 -13.28 -8.90 8.76
C PRO A 334 -14.18 -7.93 7.99
N ILE A 335 -13.62 -6.80 7.59
CA ILE A 335 -14.27 -5.79 6.74
C ILE A 335 -13.36 -5.53 5.56
N VAL A 336 -13.84 -5.82 4.36
CA VAL A 336 -13.07 -5.73 3.11
C VAL A 336 -13.82 -4.87 2.11
N ALA A 337 -13.12 -3.93 1.48
CA ALA A 337 -13.71 -3.03 0.49
C ALA A 337 -14.38 -3.83 -0.63
N ASN A 338 -15.55 -3.37 -1.08
CA ASN A 338 -16.34 -3.99 -2.13
C ASN A 338 -16.87 -5.41 -1.80
N GLN A 339 -16.83 -5.84 -0.54
CA GLN A 339 -17.33 -7.15 -0.09
C GLN A 339 -18.46 -7.01 0.94
N LEU A 340 -19.31 -8.05 1.03
CA LEU A 340 -20.28 -8.21 2.09
C LEU A 340 -19.78 -9.21 3.13
N THR A 341 -19.74 -8.79 4.37
CA THR A 341 -19.52 -9.63 5.54
C THR A 341 -20.88 -9.96 6.21
N THR A 342 -21.39 -11.18 6.04
CA THR A 342 -22.60 -11.64 6.73
C THR A 342 -22.24 -12.47 7.95
N ILE A 343 -22.65 -12.03 9.13
CA ILE A 343 -22.56 -12.80 10.36
C ILE A 343 -23.90 -13.48 10.59
N VAL A 344 -23.94 -14.81 10.60
CA VAL A 344 -25.15 -15.62 10.79
C VAL A 344 -25.02 -16.40 12.09
N GLY A 345 -25.97 -16.29 13.00
CA GLY A 345 -25.91 -17.06 14.24
C GLY A 345 -27.18 -17.10 15.07
N ASN A 346 -27.06 -17.72 16.25
CA ASN A 346 -28.13 -17.84 17.22
C ASN A 346 -28.07 -16.69 18.23
N PHE A 347 -28.72 -15.56 17.92
CA PHE A 347 -28.61 -14.35 18.73
C PHE A 347 -29.60 -14.28 19.89
N PHE A 348 -30.63 -15.12 19.91
CA PHE A 348 -31.69 -15.11 20.92
C PHE A 348 -31.52 -16.24 21.95
N THR A 349 -31.08 -17.43 21.54
CA THR A 349 -30.98 -18.63 22.40
C THR A 349 -29.74 -18.65 23.27
N SER A 350 -29.78 -19.22 24.47
CA SER A 350 -28.64 -19.27 25.41
C SER A 350 -27.36 -19.94 24.86
N GLU A 351 -27.50 -20.83 23.88
CA GLU A 351 -26.40 -21.39 23.11
C GLU A 351 -26.05 -20.47 21.94
N PHE A 352 -24.92 -19.78 22.02
CA PHE A 352 -24.43 -18.93 20.93
C PHE A 352 -23.61 -19.75 19.96
N LYS A 353 -24.01 -19.74 18.68
CA LYS A 353 -23.26 -20.28 17.55
C LYS A 353 -23.35 -19.28 16.43
N CYS A 354 -22.23 -18.86 15.82
CA CYS A 354 -22.29 -18.05 14.61
C CYS A 354 -21.17 -18.39 13.62
N PHE A 355 -21.37 -18.02 12.36
CA PHE A 355 -20.36 -18.04 11.33
C PHE A 355 -20.37 -16.72 10.56
N VAL A 356 -19.24 -16.35 9.95
CA VAL A 356 -19.10 -15.16 9.11
C VAL A 356 -18.82 -15.59 7.68
N ASP A 357 -19.58 -15.03 6.74
CA ASP A 357 -19.40 -15.17 5.30
C ASP A 357 -18.88 -13.84 4.75
N VAL A 358 -17.70 -13.83 4.15
CA VAL A 358 -17.19 -12.68 3.39
C VAL A 358 -17.29 -13.01 1.92
N SER A 359 -18.21 -12.35 1.23
CA SER A 359 -18.51 -12.60 -0.18
C SER A 359 -18.15 -11.40 -1.05
N ASN A 360 -17.42 -11.68 -2.14
CA ASN A 360 -17.13 -10.74 -3.21
C ASN A 360 -18.13 -10.94 -4.36
N ALA A 361 -18.54 -9.85 -5.00
CA ALA A 361 -19.45 -9.83 -6.15
C ALA A 361 -18.78 -10.14 -7.49
N PHE A 362 -17.45 -10.21 -7.49
CA PHE A 362 -16.68 -10.30 -8.72
C PHE A 362 -15.72 -11.48 -8.82
N GLU A 363 -15.35 -12.15 -7.71
CA GLU A 363 -14.72 -13.49 -7.67
C GLU A 363 -14.37 -13.91 -6.23
N ASP A 364 -14.54 -15.21 -5.95
CA ASP A 364 -14.23 -15.99 -4.74
C ASP A 364 -14.85 -15.62 -3.38
N LYS A 365 -15.23 -16.68 -2.64
CA LYS A 365 -15.90 -16.65 -1.33
C LYS A 365 -14.87 -16.93 -0.23
N VAL A 366 -14.88 -16.17 0.87
CA VAL A 366 -14.07 -16.44 2.06
C VAL A 366 -14.99 -16.54 3.28
N PHE A 367 -15.20 -17.74 3.79
CA PHE A 367 -15.92 -17.94 5.05
C PHE A 367 -14.94 -17.86 6.24
N THR A 368 -15.30 -17.11 7.27
CA THR A 368 -14.61 -17.02 8.56
C THR A 368 -15.61 -17.34 9.67
N THR A 369 -15.57 -18.48 10.35
CA THR A 369 -16.50 -18.71 11.48
C THR A 369 -16.01 -17.96 12.74
N ILE A 370 -16.89 -17.23 13.45
CA ILE A 370 -16.59 -16.63 14.76
C ILE A 370 -17.49 -17.25 15.84
N ASP A 371 -16.85 -17.93 16.78
CA ASP A 371 -17.33 -18.44 18.08
C ASP A 371 -18.70 -19.10 18.26
N ASN A 372 -18.63 -20.41 18.53
CA ASN A 372 -19.60 -21.13 19.33
C ASN A 372 -19.22 -20.98 20.81
N LYS A 373 -20.14 -20.52 21.67
CA LYS A 373 -20.01 -20.72 23.11
C LYS A 373 -20.17 -22.22 23.40
N ILE A 374 -19.05 -22.94 23.42
CA ILE A 374 -19.01 -24.37 23.72
C ILE A 374 -19.09 -24.50 25.25
N SER A 375 -20.23 -24.96 25.77
CA SER A 375 -20.37 -25.28 27.18
C SER A 375 -19.77 -26.66 27.46
N ALA A 376 -19.04 -26.77 28.56
CA ALA A 376 -18.58 -28.06 29.06
C ALA A 376 -19.76 -28.97 29.45
N ASP A 377 -19.59 -30.28 29.32
CA ASP A 377 -20.50 -31.27 29.88
C ASP A 377 -20.52 -31.19 31.43
N ALA A 378 -21.38 -31.99 32.07
CA ALA A 378 -21.48 -32.03 33.53
C ALA A 378 -20.15 -32.42 34.22
N SER A 379 -19.27 -33.14 33.53
CA SER A 379 -17.95 -33.53 34.01
C SER A 379 -16.92 -32.41 33.87
N GLY A 380 -17.15 -31.43 32.98
CA GLY A 380 -16.23 -30.34 32.66
C GLY A 380 -15.42 -30.57 31.38
N ASN A 381 -15.80 -31.55 30.55
CA ASN A 381 -15.18 -31.82 29.25
C ASN A 381 -15.87 -31.04 28.14
N TYR A 382 -15.16 -30.78 27.06
CA TYR A 382 -15.65 -30.03 25.91
C TYR A 382 -15.69 -30.92 24.68
N GLU A 383 -16.81 -30.91 23.98
CA GLU A 383 -16.98 -31.57 22.69
C GLU A 383 -17.31 -30.52 21.63
N ILE A 384 -16.45 -30.41 20.62
CA ILE A 384 -16.52 -29.42 19.55
C ILE A 384 -16.70 -30.19 18.25
N ILE A 385 -17.91 -30.11 17.69
CA ILE A 385 -18.25 -30.78 16.43
C ILE A 385 -18.09 -29.76 15.30
N ILE A 386 -17.15 -30.04 14.39
CA ILE A 386 -16.98 -29.34 13.12
C ILE A 386 -18.13 -29.76 12.21
N PRO A 387 -19.01 -28.84 11.78
CA PRO A 387 -20.17 -29.19 10.97
C PRO A 387 -19.76 -29.84 9.64
N LYS A 388 -20.63 -30.72 9.14
CA LYS A 388 -20.43 -31.45 7.88
C LYS A 388 -20.15 -30.46 6.74
N ALA A 389 -18.92 -30.47 6.24
CA ALA A 389 -18.47 -29.46 5.30
C ALA A 389 -19.24 -29.53 3.96
N ASN A 390 -19.76 -28.39 3.51
CA ASN A 390 -19.69 -28.05 2.08
C ASN A 390 -18.24 -27.59 1.83
N ALA A 391 -17.66 -27.95 0.68
CA ALA A 391 -16.23 -27.84 0.34
C ALA A 391 -15.61 -26.41 0.33
N SER A 392 -16.21 -25.41 0.99
CA SER A 392 -15.89 -23.99 0.90
C SER A 392 -15.34 -23.34 2.19
N LEU A 393 -15.21 -24.07 3.31
CA LEU A 393 -14.72 -23.50 4.59
C LEU A 393 -13.19 -23.63 4.71
N ALA A 394 -12.44 -22.53 4.54
CA ALA A 394 -10.97 -22.53 4.60
C ALA A 394 -10.39 -22.50 6.03
N SER A 395 -11.10 -21.90 7.00
CA SER A 395 -10.65 -21.80 8.40
C SER A 395 -11.81 -21.72 9.40
N LEU A 396 -11.67 -22.40 10.54
CA LEU A 396 -12.56 -22.39 11.68
C LEU A 396 -11.77 -22.00 12.93
N THR A 397 -12.34 -21.18 13.81
CA THR A 397 -11.75 -20.84 15.11
C THR A 397 -12.79 -21.02 16.22
N TYR A 398 -12.40 -21.69 17.30
CA TYR A 398 -13.19 -21.95 18.49
C TYR A 398 -12.48 -21.36 19.71
N THR A 399 -13.15 -20.48 20.46
CA THR A 399 -12.55 -19.84 21.64
C THR A 399 -13.15 -20.39 22.93
N LEU A 400 -12.29 -20.75 23.89
CA LEU A 400 -12.68 -21.13 25.24
C LEU A 400 -12.25 -20.01 26.21
N SER A 401 -13.22 -19.18 26.58
CA SER A 401 -13.02 -18.00 27.43
C SER A 401 -13.18 -18.29 28.94
N ASP A 402 -13.84 -19.38 29.30
CA ASP A 402 -14.10 -19.78 30.68
C ASP A 402 -12.91 -20.53 31.32
N GLU A 403 -12.90 -20.63 32.65
CA GLU A 403 -11.91 -21.45 33.36
C GLU A 403 -12.14 -22.93 33.04
N ILE A 404 -11.12 -23.58 32.49
CA ILE A 404 -11.15 -24.99 32.13
C ILE A 404 -10.79 -25.82 33.37
N LYS A 405 -11.61 -26.84 33.70
CA LYS A 405 -11.33 -27.72 34.84
C LYS A 405 -10.00 -28.46 34.67
N ASP A 406 -9.35 -28.72 35.79
CA ASP A 406 -8.13 -29.54 35.82
C ASP A 406 -8.42 -30.96 35.26
N ASN A 407 -7.57 -31.45 34.37
CA ASN A 407 -7.74 -32.73 33.64
C ASN A 407 -8.95 -32.81 32.69
N ALA A 408 -9.57 -31.68 32.34
CA ALA A 408 -10.63 -31.66 31.33
C ALA A 408 -10.11 -32.17 29.97
N THR A 409 -10.95 -32.93 29.27
CA THR A 409 -10.72 -33.32 27.89
C THR A 409 -11.46 -32.37 26.96
N ILE A 410 -10.79 -31.83 25.95
CA ILE A 410 -11.35 -30.96 24.92
C ILE A 410 -11.19 -31.69 23.59
N THR A 411 -12.28 -32.17 23.02
CA THR A 411 -12.25 -32.93 21.77
C THR A 411 -12.85 -32.11 20.63
N VAL A 412 -12.09 -31.95 19.56
CA VAL A 412 -12.53 -31.35 18.31
C VAL A 412 -12.64 -32.44 17.26
N MET A 413 -13.80 -32.63 16.65
CA MET A 413 -14.04 -33.71 15.70
C MET A 413 -14.95 -33.29 14.55
N ASN A 414 -14.85 -33.98 13.42
CA ASN A 414 -15.78 -33.78 12.31
C ASN A 414 -17.18 -34.34 12.63
N GLU A 415 -18.23 -33.71 12.11
CA GLU A 415 -19.58 -34.24 12.11
C GLU A 415 -19.66 -35.44 11.15
N GLY A 416 -19.61 -36.66 11.69
CA GLY A 416 -19.58 -37.90 10.92
C GLY A 416 -18.20 -38.26 10.37
N ASP A 417 -18.14 -39.11 9.35
CA ASP A 417 -16.89 -39.67 8.80
C ASP A 417 -16.23 -38.79 7.70
N ASP A 418 -16.83 -37.65 7.36
CA ASP A 418 -16.38 -36.81 6.25
C ASP A 418 -15.13 -36.00 6.62
N LYS A 419 -14.20 -35.85 5.66
CA LYS A 419 -12.93 -35.14 5.85
C LYS A 419 -13.12 -33.62 5.75
N TYR A 420 -12.65 -32.89 6.76
CA TYR A 420 -12.54 -31.43 6.72
C TYR A 420 -11.13 -31.07 6.29
N THR A 421 -10.97 -30.40 5.14
CA THR A 421 -9.66 -30.08 4.56
C THR A 421 -9.18 -28.65 4.83
N GLY A 422 -9.95 -27.87 5.59
CA GLY A 422 -9.59 -26.51 5.97
C GLY A 422 -8.74 -26.46 7.25
N SER A 423 -8.61 -25.26 7.82
CA SER A 423 -7.88 -25.05 9.06
C SER A 423 -8.82 -24.95 10.27
N VAL A 424 -8.38 -25.41 11.44
CA VAL A 424 -9.15 -25.35 12.70
C VAL A 424 -8.27 -24.80 13.80
N THR A 425 -8.67 -23.74 14.47
CA THR A 425 -7.96 -23.13 15.59
C THR A 425 -8.78 -23.28 16.86
N LEU A 426 -8.15 -23.75 17.94
CA LEU A 426 -8.72 -23.73 19.28
C LEU A 426 -7.96 -22.69 20.11
N ASP A 427 -8.64 -21.62 20.53
CA ASP A 427 -8.06 -20.50 21.29
C ASP A 427 -8.51 -20.54 22.75
N ILE A 428 -7.60 -20.89 23.66
CA ILE A 428 -7.87 -21.04 25.08
C ILE A 428 -7.40 -19.79 25.83
N LYS A 429 -8.34 -18.95 26.26
CA LYS A 429 -8.01 -17.66 26.89
C LYS A 429 -7.54 -17.78 28.33
N LYS A 430 -7.93 -18.85 29.04
CA LYS A 430 -7.56 -19.10 30.44
C LYS A 430 -6.76 -20.40 30.60
N PRO A 431 -5.73 -20.46 31.48
CA PRO A 431 -4.84 -21.61 31.55
C PRO A 431 -5.53 -22.93 31.90
N ALA A 432 -5.15 -24.01 31.22
CA ALA A 432 -5.65 -25.36 31.42
C ALA A 432 -4.49 -26.37 31.57
N SER A 433 -3.62 -26.14 32.55
CA SER A 433 -2.27 -26.76 32.63
C SER A 433 -2.22 -28.30 32.66
N ASN A 434 -3.31 -29.00 32.99
CA ASN A 434 -3.40 -30.48 32.91
C ASN A 434 -4.50 -30.97 31.94
N SER A 435 -5.08 -30.10 31.11
CA SER A 435 -6.09 -30.52 30.14
C SER A 435 -5.49 -31.34 28.99
N ILE A 436 -6.34 -32.12 28.34
CA ILE A 436 -6.00 -32.89 27.14
C ILE A 436 -6.81 -32.32 25.97
N VAL A 437 -6.14 -31.75 24.99
CA VAL A 437 -6.78 -31.34 23.72
C VAL A 437 -6.64 -32.46 22.71
N THR A 438 -7.73 -32.90 22.11
CA THR A 438 -7.76 -33.94 21.09
C THR A 438 -8.35 -33.40 19.79
N PHE A 439 -7.60 -33.44 18.69
CA PHE A 439 -8.14 -33.21 17.35
C PHE A 439 -8.34 -34.54 16.63
N ASN A 440 -9.60 -34.90 16.37
CA ASN A 440 -10.01 -36.00 15.52
C ASN A 440 -10.62 -35.46 14.23
N THR A 441 -9.76 -34.84 13.41
CA THR A 441 -10.18 -34.01 12.28
C THR A 441 -9.44 -34.44 11.02
N PRO A 442 -9.83 -35.57 10.41
CA PRO A 442 -9.13 -36.13 9.26
C PRO A 442 -9.09 -35.13 8.09
N GLY A 443 -7.88 -34.83 7.60
CA GLY A 443 -7.64 -33.87 6.52
C GLY A 443 -7.39 -32.42 6.95
N ALA A 444 -7.59 -32.07 8.23
CA ALA A 444 -7.56 -30.67 8.67
C ALA A 444 -6.14 -30.20 9.02
N THR A 445 -5.91 -28.88 8.88
CA THR A 445 -4.76 -28.21 9.51
C THR A 445 -5.19 -27.60 10.83
N VAL A 446 -4.75 -28.13 11.97
CA VAL A 446 -5.24 -27.70 13.28
C VAL A 446 -4.25 -26.77 14.00
N SER A 447 -4.71 -25.91 14.88
CA SER A 447 -3.91 -24.97 15.68
C SER A 447 -4.47 -24.89 17.10
N VAL A 448 -3.60 -24.75 18.11
CA VAL A 448 -4.03 -24.44 19.48
C VAL A 448 -3.30 -23.21 19.98
N LEU A 449 -4.04 -22.25 20.53
CA LEU A 449 -3.53 -21.06 21.20
C LEU A 449 -3.85 -21.14 22.70
N GLY A 450 -2.95 -20.64 23.54
CA GLY A 450 -3.13 -20.61 25.00
C GLY A 450 -2.76 -21.91 25.74
N THR A 451 -2.64 -21.85 27.07
CA THR A 451 -1.98 -22.90 27.90
C THR A 451 -2.78 -24.20 28.06
N ILE A 452 -2.20 -25.33 27.64
CA ILE A 452 -2.77 -26.68 27.79
C ILE A 452 -1.79 -27.68 28.45
N GLY A 453 -2.29 -28.84 28.88
CA GLY A 453 -1.49 -29.92 29.46
C GLY A 453 -0.84 -30.84 28.43
N SER A 454 -1.63 -31.41 27.52
CA SER A 454 -1.16 -32.29 26.45
C SER A 454 -2.04 -32.19 25.20
N LEU A 455 -1.49 -32.62 24.07
CA LEU A 455 -2.12 -32.53 22.76
C LEU A 455 -2.14 -33.90 22.08
N THR A 456 -3.32 -34.37 21.72
CA THR A 456 -3.53 -35.60 20.97
C THR A 456 -4.07 -35.26 19.59
N THR A 457 -3.56 -35.91 18.55
CA THR A 457 -4.08 -35.77 17.19
C THR A 457 -4.36 -37.14 16.61
N LYS A 458 -5.49 -37.23 15.89
CA LYS A 458 -5.94 -38.40 15.16
C LYS A 458 -6.25 -37.99 13.73
N ASP A 459 -5.43 -38.49 12.79
CA ASP A 459 -5.58 -38.37 11.34
C ASP A 459 -5.60 -36.93 10.74
N ALA A 460 -5.22 -35.89 11.50
CA ALA A 460 -5.06 -34.53 10.97
C ALA A 460 -3.91 -34.42 9.94
N ASP A 461 -4.05 -33.55 8.93
CA ASP A 461 -3.02 -33.35 7.89
C ASP A 461 -1.80 -32.59 8.45
N ALA A 462 -2.07 -31.55 9.24
CA ALA A 462 -1.05 -30.74 9.88
C ALA A 462 -1.51 -30.18 11.23
N ILE A 463 -0.56 -29.84 12.10
CA ILE A 463 -0.80 -29.14 13.37
C ILE A 463 0.17 -27.99 13.58
N ASN A 464 -0.34 -26.81 13.93
CA ASN A 464 0.43 -25.65 14.38
C ASN A 464 0.43 -25.60 15.91
N VAL A 465 1.62 -25.59 16.51
CA VAL A 465 1.81 -25.60 17.96
C VAL A 465 2.37 -24.25 18.42
N ASP A 466 1.60 -23.49 19.20
CA ASP A 466 2.01 -22.21 19.79
C ASP A 466 3.20 -22.37 20.75
N MET A 467 4.28 -21.63 20.53
CA MET A 467 5.48 -21.69 21.40
C MET A 467 5.40 -20.87 22.69
N LYS A 468 4.35 -20.05 22.89
CA LYS A 468 4.04 -19.46 24.20
C LYS A 468 3.61 -20.51 25.23
N LEU A 469 3.32 -21.72 24.77
CA LEU A 469 3.10 -22.91 25.59
C LEU A 469 4.40 -23.35 26.25
N SER A 470 4.82 -22.65 27.31
CA SER A 470 6.05 -22.92 28.07
C SER A 470 6.17 -24.36 28.60
N ASN A 471 5.08 -25.14 28.58
CA ASN A 471 4.99 -26.48 29.12
C ASN A 471 4.93 -27.62 28.07
N ILE A 472 4.90 -27.32 26.76
CA ILE A 472 4.77 -28.35 25.72
C ILE A 472 6.12 -28.58 25.04
N THR A 473 6.76 -29.67 25.41
CA THR A 473 7.82 -30.32 24.62
C THR A 473 7.18 -31.36 23.70
N ASN A 474 7.91 -31.81 22.66
CA ASN A 474 7.45 -32.89 21.76
C ASN A 474 6.92 -34.14 22.48
N ASP A 475 7.40 -34.41 23.70
CA ASP A 475 7.00 -35.57 24.50
C ASP A 475 5.54 -35.51 25.01
N LYS A 476 4.85 -34.37 24.81
CA LYS A 476 3.45 -34.17 25.18
C LYS A 476 2.48 -34.09 23.98
N ILE A 477 2.98 -34.35 22.77
CA ILE A 477 2.16 -34.52 21.57
C ILE A 477 2.03 -36.02 21.29
N THR A 478 0.81 -36.56 21.37
CA THR A 478 0.51 -37.96 21.06
C THR A 478 -0.15 -38.06 19.69
N PHE A 479 0.38 -38.93 18.83
CA PHE A 479 -0.20 -39.23 17.52
C PHE A 479 -0.90 -40.59 17.56
N GLU A 480 -2.22 -40.59 17.46
CA GLU A 480 -3.04 -41.79 17.38
C GLU A 480 -3.41 -42.04 15.92
N ASN A 481 -2.45 -42.47 15.10
CA ASN A 481 -2.70 -42.69 13.66
C ASN A 481 -3.21 -44.10 13.39
N THR A 482 -4.18 -44.19 12.47
CA THR A 482 -4.53 -45.44 11.78
C THR A 482 -3.52 -45.63 10.63
N GLU A 483 -3.07 -46.86 10.37
CA GLU A 483 -1.92 -47.20 9.50
C GLU A 483 -1.69 -46.28 8.27
N GLY A 484 -0.57 -45.54 8.25
CA GLY A 484 0.04 -44.99 7.01
C GLY A 484 0.06 -43.46 6.84
N VAL A 485 -0.72 -42.67 7.59
CA VAL A 485 -0.68 -41.20 7.53
C VAL A 485 0.20 -40.64 8.66
N LYS A 486 1.09 -39.69 8.39
CA LYS A 486 1.86 -38.95 9.42
C LYS A 486 1.44 -37.48 9.41
N THR A 487 0.77 -37.02 10.46
CA THR A 487 0.45 -35.61 10.70
C THR A 487 1.71 -34.76 10.70
N LYS A 488 1.72 -33.65 9.95
CA LYS A 488 2.86 -32.71 9.94
C LYS A 488 2.78 -31.77 11.13
N VAL A 489 3.88 -31.59 11.85
CA VAL A 489 3.93 -30.66 13.00
C VAL A 489 4.65 -29.39 12.59
N PHE A 490 4.05 -28.24 12.85
CA PHE A 490 4.66 -26.93 12.63
C PHE A 490 4.68 -26.16 13.95
N TRP A 491 5.85 -25.65 14.33
CA TRP A 491 5.97 -24.82 15.53
C TRP A 491 5.71 -23.35 15.17
N ALA A 492 5.01 -22.65 16.06
CA ALA A 492 4.55 -21.28 15.85
C ALA A 492 5.26 -20.31 16.82
N PRO A 493 6.50 -19.87 16.49
CA PRO A 493 7.28 -18.97 17.34
C PRO A 493 6.87 -17.50 17.20
N TYR A 494 7.05 -16.75 18.29
CA TYR A 494 6.77 -15.31 18.41
C TYR A 494 8.03 -14.46 18.63
N ASP A 495 9.17 -15.09 18.93
CA ASP A 495 10.43 -14.41 19.15
C ASP A 495 11.63 -15.24 18.66
N GLY A 496 12.82 -14.63 18.68
CA GLY A 496 14.04 -15.25 18.17
C GLY A 496 14.52 -16.48 18.96
N ASP A 497 14.28 -16.55 20.27
CA ASP A 497 14.72 -17.70 21.07
C ASP A 497 13.80 -18.91 20.87
N GLN A 498 12.50 -18.65 20.75
CA GLN A 498 11.52 -19.64 20.33
C GLN A 498 11.83 -20.17 18.93
N LEU A 499 12.08 -19.27 17.96
CA LEU A 499 12.43 -19.68 16.60
C LEU A 499 13.70 -20.53 16.57
N TYR A 500 14.75 -20.11 17.29
CA TYR A 500 15.98 -20.91 17.41
C TYR A 500 15.71 -22.31 17.97
N THR A 501 14.88 -22.39 19.00
CA THR A 501 14.50 -23.66 19.63
C THR A 501 13.70 -24.54 18.66
N ALA A 502 12.71 -23.99 17.95
CA ALA A 502 11.91 -24.72 16.97
C ALA A 502 12.76 -25.35 15.86
N LEU A 503 13.67 -24.56 15.27
CA LEU A 503 14.53 -25.02 14.17
C LEU A 503 15.53 -26.12 14.61
N SER A 504 15.76 -26.27 15.92
CA SER A 504 16.63 -27.32 16.47
C SER A 504 15.99 -28.72 16.49
N TYR A 505 14.68 -28.81 16.27
CA TYR A 505 13.98 -30.10 16.17
C TYR A 505 13.96 -30.64 14.73
N ALA A 506 14.25 -31.93 14.58
CA ALA A 506 14.24 -32.66 13.31
C ALA A 506 12.82 -32.84 12.73
N ALA A 507 12.73 -33.13 11.42
CA ALA A 507 11.49 -33.24 10.65
C ALA A 507 10.50 -34.32 11.14
N ASP A 508 10.99 -35.35 11.83
CA ASP A 508 10.18 -36.40 12.44
C ASP A 508 9.40 -35.93 13.68
N LYS A 509 9.90 -34.87 14.33
CA LYS A 509 9.27 -34.22 15.49
C LYS A 509 8.72 -32.82 15.16
N ASN A 510 9.22 -32.23 14.09
CA ASN A 510 8.90 -30.88 13.67
C ASN A 510 9.04 -30.78 12.15
N SER A 511 7.95 -30.90 11.42
CA SER A 511 7.92 -30.72 9.97
C SER A 511 8.23 -29.27 9.51
N GLY A 512 8.24 -28.28 10.40
CA GLY A 512 8.54 -26.91 10.02
C GLY A 512 8.20 -25.81 11.04
N VAL A 513 8.33 -24.55 10.61
CA VAL A 513 7.87 -23.41 11.40
C VAL A 513 6.90 -22.55 10.61
N ASN A 514 5.93 -21.98 11.33
CA ASN A 514 5.02 -20.94 10.84
C ASN A 514 5.17 -19.74 11.78
N LEU A 515 5.90 -18.68 11.37
CA LEU A 515 6.12 -17.53 12.26
C LEU A 515 4.80 -16.82 12.61
N MET A 516 4.70 -16.35 13.84
CA MET A 516 3.55 -15.58 14.35
C MET A 516 3.89 -14.13 14.68
N ALA A 517 5.17 -13.76 14.61
CA ALA A 517 5.67 -12.40 14.80
C ALA A 517 7.09 -12.25 14.23
N ASN A 518 7.58 -11.02 14.17
CA ASN A 518 8.97 -10.72 13.85
C ASN A 518 9.90 -11.37 14.89
N CYS A 519 10.94 -12.05 14.42
CA CYS A 519 11.87 -12.81 15.27
C CYS A 519 13.28 -12.22 15.19
N THR A 520 13.80 -11.77 16.33
CA THR A 520 15.14 -11.17 16.42
C THR A 520 16.03 -11.96 17.37
N ARG A 521 17.24 -12.34 16.94
CA ARG A 521 18.21 -13.03 17.80
C ARG A 521 19.63 -12.50 17.61
N ASN A 522 20.22 -11.94 18.67
CA ASN A 522 21.57 -11.38 18.66
C ASN A 522 22.53 -12.31 19.38
N VAL A 523 23.51 -12.87 18.66
CA VAL A 523 24.49 -13.81 19.22
C VAL A 523 25.90 -13.55 18.70
N SER A 524 26.89 -13.93 19.50
CA SER A 524 28.31 -13.96 19.10
C SER A 524 28.72 -15.29 18.46
N ASN A 525 27.81 -15.91 17.69
CA ASN A 525 28.03 -17.19 17.01
C ASN A 525 28.10 -17.00 15.49
N ASN A 526 28.59 -18.02 14.79
CA ASN A 526 28.65 -18.04 13.32
C ASN A 526 27.28 -17.80 12.68
N TYR A 527 26.21 -18.25 13.33
CA TYR A 527 24.84 -18.07 12.86
C TYR A 527 23.85 -17.76 13.97
N ALA A 528 22.80 -17.00 13.65
CA ALA A 528 21.68 -16.74 14.57
C ALA A 528 20.69 -17.91 14.56
N PHE A 529 20.45 -18.51 13.40
CA PHE A 529 19.52 -19.61 13.20
C PHE A 529 20.13 -20.69 12.30
N ALA A 530 19.73 -21.95 12.47
CA ALA A 530 20.14 -23.02 11.58
C ALA A 530 19.07 -24.11 11.40
N ILE A 531 19.02 -24.68 10.20
CA ILE A 531 18.22 -25.86 9.84
C ILE A 531 19.17 -26.98 9.44
N GLY A 532 19.08 -28.13 10.11
CA GLY A 532 19.85 -29.32 9.74
C GLY A 532 21.34 -29.26 10.04
N ALA A 533 21.81 -28.34 10.89
CA ALA A 533 23.23 -28.20 11.23
C ALA A 533 23.84 -29.47 11.86
N THR A 534 23.06 -30.21 12.65
CA THR A 534 23.52 -31.43 13.33
C THR A 534 23.41 -32.67 12.44
N ASN A 535 22.32 -32.76 11.65
CA ASN A 535 22.07 -33.89 10.76
C ASN A 535 21.07 -33.49 9.67
N LYS A 536 21.56 -33.18 8.46
CA LYS A 536 20.70 -32.71 7.36
C LYS A 536 19.64 -33.72 6.90
N GLU A 537 19.91 -35.02 7.01
CA GLU A 537 18.98 -36.08 6.56
C GLU A 537 17.71 -36.13 7.39
N GLN A 538 17.81 -35.76 8.68
CA GLN A 538 16.67 -35.68 9.59
C GLN A 538 15.75 -34.49 9.30
N TYR A 539 16.12 -33.59 8.39
CA TYR A 539 15.36 -32.38 8.06
C TYR A 539 14.79 -32.42 6.63
N LYS A 540 14.75 -33.59 5.99
CA LYS A 540 14.22 -33.74 4.65
C LYS A 540 12.74 -33.36 4.60
N GLY A 541 12.39 -32.39 3.74
CA GLY A 541 11.01 -31.92 3.57
C GLY A 541 10.56 -30.88 4.60
N TYR A 542 11.50 -30.33 5.40
CA TYR A 542 11.22 -29.31 6.40
C TYR A 542 10.75 -28.01 5.75
N VAL A 543 9.73 -27.34 6.30
CA VAL A 543 9.21 -26.07 5.77
C VAL A 543 9.37 -24.94 6.78
N PHE A 544 10.15 -23.92 6.44
CA PHE A 544 10.14 -22.64 7.13
C PHE A 544 9.21 -21.69 6.39
N ASN A 545 8.09 -21.32 7.00
CA ASN A 545 7.19 -20.30 6.48
C ASN A 545 7.18 -19.07 7.40
N GLY A 546 7.58 -17.92 6.86
CA GLY A 546 7.64 -16.67 7.61
C GLY A 546 6.32 -15.95 7.77
N ASN A 547 5.25 -16.34 7.06
CA ASN A 547 3.95 -15.64 7.07
C ASN A 547 4.05 -14.11 6.86
N GLY A 548 5.05 -13.64 6.11
CA GLY A 548 5.31 -12.22 5.86
C GLY A 548 6.14 -11.51 6.94
N TYR A 549 6.49 -12.19 8.04
CA TYR A 549 7.27 -11.61 9.13
C TYR A 549 8.78 -11.50 8.80
N ILE A 550 9.45 -10.67 9.60
CA ILE A 550 10.88 -10.38 9.52
C ILE A 550 11.65 -11.24 10.50
N VAL A 551 12.72 -11.87 10.01
CA VAL A 551 13.78 -12.48 10.81
C VAL A 551 14.98 -11.55 10.77
N SER A 552 15.48 -11.16 11.94
CA SER A 552 16.65 -10.27 12.05
C SER A 552 17.56 -10.69 13.20
N GLY A 553 18.75 -10.08 13.31
CA GLY A 553 19.66 -10.40 14.40
C GLY A 553 21.13 -10.09 14.10
N ASN A 554 21.98 -10.52 15.03
CA ASN A 554 23.43 -10.45 14.93
C ASN A 554 24.04 -11.86 14.90
N ALA A 555 24.92 -12.09 13.93
CA ALA A 555 25.76 -13.27 13.81
C ALA A 555 27.06 -12.90 13.08
N THR A 556 28.07 -13.76 13.18
CA THR A 556 29.37 -13.53 12.53
C THR A 556 29.32 -13.81 11.02
N ASN A 557 28.62 -14.86 10.56
CA ASN A 557 28.67 -15.29 9.17
C ASN A 557 27.31 -15.33 8.46
N GLN A 558 26.23 -15.71 9.14
CA GLN A 558 24.91 -15.83 8.52
C GLN A 558 23.78 -15.59 9.52
N LEU A 559 22.70 -14.95 9.09
CA LEU A 559 21.49 -14.91 9.90
C LEU A 559 20.83 -16.30 9.96
N LEU A 560 20.55 -16.92 8.81
CA LEU A 560 20.08 -18.31 8.72
C LEU A 560 21.03 -19.20 7.90
N GLN A 561 21.49 -20.32 8.49
CA GLN A 561 22.14 -21.41 7.77
C GLN A 561 21.19 -22.57 7.49
N CYS A 562 21.13 -23.05 6.26
CA CYS A 562 20.34 -24.21 5.88
C CYS A 562 21.23 -25.30 5.29
N TYR A 563 21.23 -26.48 5.92
CA TYR A 563 22.00 -27.65 5.48
C TYR A 563 21.15 -28.71 4.78
N ALA A 564 19.83 -28.59 4.85
CA ALA A 564 18.88 -29.65 4.51
C ALA A 564 18.07 -29.34 3.25
N THR A 565 17.39 -30.36 2.72
CA THR A 565 16.33 -30.22 1.71
C THR A 565 15.10 -29.60 2.34
N ALA A 566 15.13 -28.27 2.52
CA ALA A 566 14.05 -27.50 3.13
C ALA A 566 13.45 -26.48 2.15
N THR A 567 12.18 -26.15 2.39
CA THR A 567 11.49 -25.03 1.73
C THR A 567 11.46 -23.83 2.67
N ILE A 568 11.98 -22.70 2.23
CA ILE A 568 11.94 -21.43 2.97
C ILE A 568 11.06 -20.47 2.19
N LYS A 569 9.99 -19.96 2.82
CA LYS A 569 9.01 -19.14 2.13
C LYS A 569 8.42 -18.00 2.94
N ASN A 570 7.91 -16.98 2.24
CA ASN A 570 7.16 -15.84 2.78
C ASN A 570 7.87 -15.17 3.98
N VAL A 571 9.16 -14.89 3.87
CA VAL A 571 9.96 -14.36 4.99
C VAL A 571 10.91 -13.27 4.51
N THR A 572 11.11 -12.25 5.35
CA THR A 572 12.17 -11.26 5.14
C THR A 572 13.33 -11.54 6.09
N PHE A 573 14.53 -11.75 5.55
CA PHE A 573 15.78 -11.80 6.30
C PHE A 573 16.45 -10.43 6.25
N ASP A 574 16.53 -9.76 7.39
CA ASP A 574 17.15 -8.45 7.53
C ASP A 574 18.37 -8.52 8.46
N ALA A 575 19.56 -8.40 7.86
CA ALA A 575 20.83 -8.55 8.57
C ALA A 575 21.47 -7.21 8.99
N HIS A 576 20.69 -6.12 9.10
CA HIS A 576 21.20 -4.79 9.49
C HIS A 576 21.94 -4.74 10.83
N ASN A 577 21.66 -5.67 11.75
CA ASN A 577 22.29 -5.76 13.08
C ASN A 577 23.51 -6.68 13.13
N ALA A 578 23.88 -7.31 12.02
CA ALA A 578 24.95 -8.29 12.01
C ALA A 578 26.34 -7.67 11.90
N THR A 579 27.33 -8.29 12.54
CA THR A 579 28.74 -7.89 12.42
C THR A 579 29.27 -8.11 11.00
N ASN A 580 30.40 -7.47 10.66
CA ASN A 580 31.11 -7.64 9.39
C ASN A 580 31.28 -9.13 9.06
N GLY A 581 30.48 -9.64 8.12
CA GLY A 581 30.54 -11.06 7.78
C GLY A 581 29.21 -11.75 7.46
N ALA A 582 28.05 -11.16 7.76
CA ALA A 582 26.79 -11.89 7.68
C ALA A 582 26.09 -11.84 6.32
N SER A 583 25.66 -12.99 5.80
CA SER A 583 24.57 -13.07 4.81
C SER A 583 23.21 -13.19 5.49
N GLY A 584 22.13 -12.76 4.82
CA GLY A 584 20.77 -13.03 5.28
C GLY A 584 20.48 -14.54 5.31
N LEU A 585 20.76 -15.22 4.20
CA LEU A 585 20.54 -16.66 4.06
C LEU A 585 21.78 -17.34 3.51
N ALA A 586 22.09 -18.56 3.98
CA ALA A 586 23.04 -19.43 3.30
C ALA A 586 22.57 -20.88 3.24
N PHE A 587 22.77 -21.49 2.07
CA PHE A 587 22.62 -22.92 1.87
C PHE A 587 24.00 -23.57 1.83
N LEU A 588 24.23 -24.54 2.72
CA LEU A 588 25.52 -25.18 2.94
C LEU A 588 25.34 -26.70 2.81
N ASN A 589 25.81 -27.30 1.71
CA ASN A 589 25.66 -28.73 1.43
C ASN A 589 24.19 -29.23 1.36
N ALA A 590 23.26 -28.35 1.01
CA ALA A 590 21.83 -28.61 0.90
C ALA A 590 21.46 -29.10 -0.51
N GLU A 591 20.67 -30.17 -0.60
CA GLU A 591 20.24 -30.74 -1.87
C GLU A 591 18.78 -30.38 -2.14
N ASN A 592 18.49 -29.79 -3.29
CA ASN A 592 17.13 -29.45 -3.73
C ASN A 592 16.35 -28.56 -2.75
N ALA A 593 17.01 -27.59 -2.11
CA ALA A 593 16.34 -26.63 -1.26
C ALA A 593 15.52 -25.62 -2.11
N VAL A 594 14.47 -25.07 -1.52
CA VAL A 594 13.51 -24.20 -2.23
C VAL A 594 13.35 -22.87 -1.50
N ILE A 595 13.32 -21.78 -2.26
CA ILE A 595 13.02 -20.43 -1.82
C ILE A 595 11.76 -19.93 -2.55
N GLU A 596 10.75 -19.46 -1.82
CA GLU A 596 9.51 -18.91 -2.40
C GLU A 596 9.07 -17.63 -1.69
N ASN A 597 8.97 -16.49 -2.41
CA ASN A 597 8.56 -15.20 -1.82
C ASN A 597 9.45 -14.79 -0.63
N VAL A 598 10.76 -14.80 -0.82
CA VAL A 598 11.73 -14.45 0.23
C VAL A 598 12.40 -13.14 -0.11
N THR A 599 12.57 -12.28 0.89
CA THR A 599 13.33 -11.03 0.77
C THR A 599 14.59 -11.12 1.64
N ALA A 600 15.77 -10.84 1.10
CA ALA A 600 17.03 -10.81 1.86
C ALA A 600 17.71 -9.45 1.70
N ILE A 601 17.88 -8.73 2.81
CA ILE A 601 18.28 -7.31 2.80
C ILE A 601 19.33 -6.96 3.84
N ASN A 602 20.01 -5.84 3.59
CA ASN A 602 20.96 -5.21 4.51
C ASN A 602 22.08 -6.16 5.01
N SER A 603 22.50 -7.10 4.17
CA SER A 603 23.54 -8.07 4.52
C SER A 603 24.94 -7.48 4.30
N PRO A 604 25.84 -7.56 5.29
CA PRO A 604 27.26 -7.27 5.09
C PRO A 604 27.96 -8.16 4.04
N HIS A 605 27.40 -9.33 3.72
CA HIS A 605 27.79 -10.19 2.60
C HIS A 605 26.73 -10.16 1.48
N ALA A 606 26.47 -11.30 0.82
CA ALA A 606 25.38 -11.41 -0.14
C ALA A 606 24.04 -11.59 0.57
N GLY A 607 22.94 -11.24 -0.08
CA GLY A 607 21.60 -11.55 0.45
C GLY A 607 21.42 -13.06 0.65
N VAL A 608 21.88 -13.85 -0.34
CA VAL A 608 21.88 -15.31 -0.32
C VAL A 608 23.26 -15.85 -0.71
N ILE A 609 23.77 -16.81 0.07
CA ILE A 609 24.96 -17.61 -0.28
C ILE A 609 24.53 -19.04 -0.58
N ILE A 610 25.04 -19.62 -1.66
CA ILE A 610 24.79 -21.02 -2.01
C ILE A 610 26.14 -21.71 -2.15
N ASN A 611 26.42 -22.66 -1.27
CA ASN A 611 27.68 -23.38 -1.20
C ASN A 611 27.48 -24.89 -1.20
N LYS A 612 28.07 -25.57 -2.19
CA LYS A 612 27.91 -27.03 -2.40
C LYS A 612 26.45 -27.47 -2.36
N SER A 613 25.54 -26.60 -2.80
CA SER A 613 24.10 -26.77 -2.63
C SER A 613 23.38 -26.64 -3.97
N THR A 614 22.20 -27.26 -4.08
CA THR A 614 21.28 -27.08 -5.21
C THR A 614 20.02 -26.40 -4.71
N VAL A 615 19.72 -25.22 -5.25
CA VAL A 615 18.63 -24.35 -4.77
C VAL A 615 17.75 -23.88 -5.92
N THR A 616 16.43 -23.92 -5.74
CA THR A 616 15.46 -23.29 -6.66
C THR A 616 14.79 -22.11 -5.97
N ALA A 617 14.74 -20.95 -6.63
CA ALA A 617 14.11 -19.74 -6.11
C ALA A 617 13.00 -19.22 -7.01
N THR A 618 11.89 -18.84 -6.38
CA THR A 618 10.75 -18.14 -7.01
C THR A 618 10.44 -16.89 -6.20
N ASN A 619 10.29 -15.76 -6.87
CA ASN A 619 10.03 -14.46 -6.27
C ASN A 619 11.03 -14.09 -5.15
N LEU A 620 12.33 -14.27 -5.40
CA LEU A 620 13.40 -13.85 -4.50
C LEU A 620 13.69 -12.35 -4.67
N THR A 621 13.65 -11.58 -3.60
CA THR A 621 14.00 -10.15 -3.62
C THR A 621 15.27 -9.88 -2.82
N THR A 622 16.22 -9.12 -3.38
CA THR A 622 17.43 -8.68 -2.67
C THR A 622 17.67 -7.19 -2.87
N ARG A 623 18.09 -6.51 -1.78
CA ARG A 623 18.55 -5.11 -1.82
C ARG A 623 19.48 -4.81 -0.66
N ASN A 624 20.36 -3.82 -0.87
CA ASN A 624 21.30 -3.31 0.14
C ASN A 624 22.26 -4.39 0.71
N ASN A 625 22.62 -5.39 -0.09
CA ASN A 625 23.59 -6.42 0.31
C ASN A 625 24.98 -6.11 -0.28
N THR A 626 26.01 -6.06 0.56
CA THR A 626 27.35 -5.56 0.19
C THR A 626 28.04 -6.40 -0.89
N TRP A 627 27.91 -7.73 -0.86
CA TRP A 627 28.55 -8.59 -1.88
C TRP A 627 27.68 -8.82 -3.11
N GLY A 628 26.38 -8.51 -3.06
CA GLY A 628 25.44 -8.80 -4.13
C GLY A 628 24.17 -9.52 -3.67
N GLY A 629 23.29 -9.82 -4.63
CA GLY A 629 22.06 -10.55 -4.36
C GLY A 629 22.32 -12.01 -3.99
N VAL A 630 22.94 -12.76 -4.91
CA VAL A 630 23.25 -14.18 -4.74
C VAL A 630 24.72 -14.45 -5.05
N ASN A 631 25.43 -15.03 -4.08
CA ASN A 631 26.79 -15.57 -4.27
C ASN A 631 26.74 -17.10 -4.39
N LEU A 632 27.31 -17.63 -5.47
CA LEU A 632 27.45 -19.04 -5.78
C LEU A 632 28.91 -19.48 -5.59
N GLU A 633 29.15 -20.32 -4.59
CA GLU A 633 30.46 -20.95 -4.43
C GLU A 633 30.65 -22.06 -5.49
N PRO A 634 31.90 -22.42 -5.83
CA PRO A 634 32.18 -23.49 -6.77
C PRO A 634 31.41 -24.77 -6.41
N THR A 635 30.83 -25.46 -7.40
CA THR A 635 29.96 -26.66 -7.29
C THR A 635 28.51 -26.45 -6.84
N ALA A 636 28.10 -25.22 -6.52
CA ALA A 636 26.69 -24.89 -6.30
C ALA A 636 25.87 -24.93 -7.60
N HIS A 637 24.57 -25.22 -7.49
CA HIS A 637 23.61 -25.10 -8.58
C HIS A 637 22.43 -24.24 -8.15
N PHE A 638 22.04 -23.28 -8.98
CA PHE A 638 20.96 -22.36 -8.67
C PHE A 638 19.99 -22.23 -9.84
N THR A 639 18.70 -22.42 -9.56
CA THR A 639 17.63 -22.20 -10.53
C THR A 639 16.79 -21.02 -10.07
N LEU A 640 16.81 -19.92 -10.82
CA LEU A 640 15.93 -18.78 -10.61
C LEU A 640 14.73 -18.90 -11.55
N LYS A 641 13.51 -18.90 -10.99
CA LYS A 641 12.26 -18.81 -11.76
C LYS A 641 11.77 -17.36 -11.90
N SER A 642 11.87 -16.59 -10.82
CA SER A 642 11.54 -15.15 -10.78
C SER A 642 12.21 -14.49 -9.57
N GLY A 643 12.49 -13.19 -9.62
CA GLY A 643 13.02 -12.45 -8.48
C GLY A 643 13.59 -11.08 -8.85
N THR A 644 13.68 -10.16 -7.89
CA THR A 644 14.10 -8.76 -8.08
C THR A 644 15.42 -8.50 -7.34
N PHE A 645 16.44 -8.01 -8.05
CA PHE A 645 17.79 -7.80 -7.51
C PHE A 645 18.21 -6.35 -7.69
N ALA A 646 18.39 -5.62 -6.59
CA ALA A 646 18.80 -4.21 -6.62
C ALA A 646 20.33 -4.03 -6.66
N GLU A 647 21.10 -5.06 -6.33
CA GLU A 647 22.57 -4.99 -6.28
C GLU A 647 23.22 -5.03 -7.67
N ALA A 648 24.45 -4.49 -7.74
CA ALA A 648 25.33 -4.57 -8.91
C ALA A 648 25.59 -6.03 -9.30
N ASN A 649 26.08 -6.81 -8.34
CA ASN A 649 26.30 -8.23 -8.51
C ASN A 649 24.99 -8.95 -8.19
N LYS A 650 24.12 -9.12 -9.19
CA LYS A 650 22.82 -9.80 -9.00
C LYS A 650 23.02 -11.25 -8.58
N ILE A 651 23.69 -12.01 -9.44
CA ILE A 651 24.07 -13.41 -9.21
C ILE A 651 25.50 -13.55 -9.68
N TRP A 652 26.39 -14.08 -8.84
CA TRP A 652 27.81 -14.16 -9.18
C TRP A 652 28.52 -15.36 -8.56
N THR A 653 29.70 -15.70 -9.10
CA THR A 653 30.56 -16.80 -8.63
C THR A 653 32.05 -16.48 -8.78
N ASP A 654 32.87 -16.92 -7.83
CA ASP A 654 34.35 -16.91 -7.91
C ASP A 654 34.87 -18.16 -8.66
N SER A 655 34.59 -18.26 -9.96
CA SER A 655 35.01 -19.40 -10.78
C SER A 655 35.83 -19.00 -12.00
N ASN A 656 37.04 -19.55 -12.08
CA ASN A 656 37.96 -19.33 -13.21
C ASN A 656 37.61 -20.15 -14.46
N GLU A 657 36.62 -21.05 -14.40
CA GLU A 657 36.26 -21.90 -15.54
C GLU A 657 35.12 -21.28 -16.35
N PRO A 658 35.32 -21.01 -17.66
CA PRO A 658 34.28 -20.49 -18.53
C PRO A 658 33.32 -21.60 -18.94
N LYS A 659 32.43 -22.00 -18.02
CA LYS A 659 31.25 -22.83 -18.32
C LYS A 659 29.98 -22.07 -17.97
N PRO A 660 29.65 -21.04 -18.77
CA PRO A 660 28.43 -20.28 -18.54
C PRO A 660 27.24 -21.25 -18.67
N TYR A 661 26.36 -21.26 -17.67
CA TYR A 661 25.09 -22.00 -17.60
C TYR A 661 25.06 -23.45 -17.10
N ASP A 662 26.18 -24.10 -16.73
CA ASP A 662 26.09 -25.43 -16.08
C ASP A 662 25.56 -25.34 -14.64
N TRP A 663 25.79 -24.21 -13.97
CA TRP A 663 25.52 -24.01 -12.54
C TRP A 663 24.33 -23.09 -12.26
N VAL A 664 23.84 -22.37 -13.28
CA VAL A 664 22.77 -21.39 -13.12
C VAL A 664 21.74 -21.56 -14.22
N THR A 665 20.51 -21.84 -13.82
CA THR A 665 19.33 -21.83 -14.70
C THR A 665 18.55 -20.53 -14.44
N LEU A 666 18.38 -19.70 -15.47
CA LEU A 666 17.77 -18.37 -15.39
C LEU A 666 16.48 -18.33 -16.23
N PRO A 667 15.51 -17.48 -15.88
CA PRO A 667 14.23 -17.47 -16.59
C PRO A 667 14.35 -16.81 -17.97
N ASN A 668 13.67 -17.41 -18.96
CA ASN A 668 13.78 -17.03 -20.38
C ASN A 668 13.20 -15.64 -20.71
N ASN A 669 12.40 -15.06 -19.81
CA ASN A 669 11.66 -13.82 -20.04
C ASN A 669 12.52 -12.53 -19.94
N TRP A 670 13.73 -12.60 -19.38
CA TRP A 670 14.55 -11.41 -19.09
C TRP A 670 15.83 -11.29 -19.95
N ASP A 671 16.02 -12.19 -20.93
CA ASP A 671 17.19 -12.26 -21.81
C ASP A 671 18.53 -12.10 -21.07
N TRP A 672 19.06 -13.14 -20.40
CA TRP A 672 20.25 -13.01 -19.53
C TRP A 672 21.60 -13.05 -20.28
N THR A 673 22.60 -12.35 -19.74
CA THR A 673 24.02 -12.39 -20.13
C THR A 673 24.92 -12.60 -18.92
N TYR A 674 26.22 -12.80 -19.14
CA TYR A 674 27.22 -12.88 -18.09
C TYR A 674 28.49 -12.09 -18.45
N ILE A 675 29.16 -11.56 -17.43
CA ILE A 675 30.39 -10.79 -17.51
C ILE A 675 31.47 -11.52 -16.72
N ILE A 676 32.63 -11.75 -17.33
CA ILE A 676 33.80 -12.34 -16.65
C ILE A 676 34.78 -11.22 -16.29
N ASN A 677 35.00 -11.02 -15.00
CA ASN A 677 36.06 -10.15 -14.51
C ASN A 677 37.41 -10.87 -14.66
N LYS A 678 38.21 -10.44 -15.65
CA LYS A 678 39.48 -11.10 -15.98
C LYS A 678 40.57 -10.96 -14.92
N SER A 679 40.48 -9.98 -14.01
CA SER A 679 41.48 -9.79 -12.95
C SER A 679 41.19 -10.64 -11.72
N THR A 680 39.92 -10.91 -11.43
CA THR A 680 39.50 -11.71 -10.26
C THR A 680 39.05 -13.12 -10.63
N GLY A 681 38.73 -13.37 -11.90
CA GLY A 681 38.08 -14.60 -12.35
C GLY A 681 36.58 -14.66 -12.06
N GLN A 682 36.00 -13.62 -11.46
CA GLN A 682 34.58 -13.60 -11.07
C GLN A 682 33.66 -13.60 -12.30
N ILE A 683 32.58 -14.38 -12.26
CA ILE A 683 31.52 -14.39 -13.28
C ILE A 683 30.26 -13.79 -12.67
N ASN A 684 29.72 -12.74 -13.30
CA ASN A 684 28.48 -12.06 -12.90
C ASN A 684 27.39 -12.29 -13.95
N TYR A 685 26.21 -12.75 -13.54
CA TYR A 685 25.04 -12.94 -14.40
C TYR A 685 24.09 -11.75 -14.26
N THR A 686 23.68 -11.15 -15.37
CA THR A 686 22.83 -9.94 -15.43
C THR A 686 21.84 -10.01 -16.60
N PRO A 687 20.60 -9.49 -16.51
CA PRO A 687 19.68 -9.47 -17.64
C PRO A 687 20.06 -8.42 -18.71
N LYS A 688 20.04 -8.77 -20.00
CA LYS A 688 20.43 -7.91 -21.14
C LYS A 688 19.50 -6.72 -21.36
N ASN A 689 18.20 -6.90 -21.09
CA ASN A 689 17.18 -5.85 -21.24
C ASN A 689 16.81 -5.18 -19.92
N ASN A 690 17.47 -5.57 -18.83
CA ASN A 690 17.41 -4.80 -17.61
C ASN A 690 18.57 -3.82 -17.69
N PRO A 691 18.33 -2.49 -17.67
CA PRO A 691 19.43 -1.59 -17.35
C PRO A 691 20.04 -2.14 -16.06
N GLU A 692 21.36 -2.31 -16.04
CA GLU A 692 22.11 -2.48 -14.80
C GLU A 692 21.42 -1.65 -13.72
N PRO A 693 21.18 -2.17 -12.49
CA PRO A 693 20.58 -1.33 -11.46
C PRO A 693 21.55 -0.17 -11.31
N LEU A 694 21.11 0.97 -11.81
CA LEU A 694 21.88 2.17 -12.05
C LEU A 694 22.33 2.84 -10.75
N LEU A 695 22.13 2.14 -9.62
CA LEU A 695 22.65 2.40 -8.29
C LEU A 695 24.13 2.08 -8.13
N ALA A 696 24.65 1.06 -8.81
CA ALA A 696 26.07 0.71 -8.69
C ALA A 696 27.00 1.65 -9.49
N ILE A 697 26.47 2.26 -10.55
CA ILE A 697 27.22 3.19 -11.40
C ILE A 697 27.50 4.51 -10.66
N LEU A 698 26.69 4.87 -9.65
CA LEU A 698 26.89 6.13 -8.94
C LEU A 698 28.02 6.07 -7.88
N ILE A 699 28.48 4.86 -7.49
CA ILE A 699 29.39 4.68 -6.35
C ILE A 699 30.85 4.36 -6.76
N THR A 700 31.12 3.74 -7.90
CA THR A 700 32.50 3.27 -8.23
C THR A 700 33.14 3.86 -9.48
N THR A 701 32.42 4.64 -10.29
CA THR A 701 32.87 4.87 -11.68
C THR A 701 32.86 6.33 -12.11
N VAL A 702 33.24 7.27 -11.23
CA VAL A 702 33.51 8.66 -11.65
C VAL A 702 34.67 8.75 -12.67
N ASN A 703 35.52 7.71 -12.79
CA ASN A 703 36.57 7.65 -13.81
C ASN A 703 36.22 6.86 -15.09
N ALA A 704 35.15 6.06 -15.15
CA ALA A 704 34.77 5.32 -16.38
C ALA A 704 33.43 5.75 -17.00
N ILE A 705 32.69 6.68 -16.38
CA ILE A 705 31.50 7.34 -16.97
C ILE A 705 31.88 8.32 -18.11
N LEU A 706 33.17 8.58 -18.32
CA LEU A 706 33.65 9.47 -19.38
C LEU A 706 33.44 8.94 -20.81
N GLU A 707 33.00 7.68 -21.02
CA GLU A 707 32.83 7.08 -22.35
C GLU A 707 31.38 6.77 -22.76
N ILE A 708 30.39 6.92 -21.87
CA ILE A 708 28.98 6.64 -22.20
C ILE A 708 28.32 7.93 -22.76
N PRO A 709 27.68 7.89 -23.96
CA PRO A 709 27.11 9.10 -24.58
C PRO A 709 25.92 9.71 -23.85
N SER A 710 25.12 8.89 -23.15
CA SER A 710 23.93 9.29 -22.40
C SER A 710 23.50 8.23 -21.37
N ILE A 711 22.94 8.66 -20.24
CA ILE A 711 22.49 7.81 -19.13
C ILE A 711 21.08 8.23 -18.68
N ASN A 712 20.17 7.28 -18.45
CA ASN A 712 18.84 7.53 -17.88
C ASN A 712 18.64 6.67 -16.61
N LEU A 713 18.40 7.28 -15.45
CA LEU A 713 18.16 6.62 -14.15
C LEU A 713 16.68 6.71 -13.78
N GLU A 714 16.04 5.58 -13.49
CA GLU A 714 14.72 5.53 -12.83
C GLU A 714 14.89 4.94 -11.43
N LEU A 715 14.55 5.71 -10.40
CA LEU A 715 14.81 5.38 -9.00
C LEU A 715 13.49 5.17 -8.26
N GLY A 716 13.40 4.06 -7.51
CA GLY A 716 12.28 3.81 -6.60
C GLY A 716 12.33 4.68 -5.34
N GLU A 717 11.42 4.44 -4.41
CA GLU A 717 11.38 5.13 -3.11
C GLU A 717 12.58 4.75 -2.25
N GLY A 718 13.14 5.73 -1.52
CA GLY A 718 14.25 5.52 -0.59
C GLY A 718 15.40 6.52 -0.76
N THR A 719 16.44 6.35 0.06
CA THR A 719 17.63 7.20 0.05
C THR A 719 18.77 6.55 -0.72
N PHE A 720 19.29 7.29 -1.69
CA PHE A 720 20.39 6.95 -2.57
C PHE A 720 21.57 7.84 -2.23
N SER A 721 22.46 7.32 -1.39
CA SER A 721 23.67 8.05 -1.00
C SER A 721 24.72 7.99 -2.11
N ILE A 722 25.15 9.15 -2.59
CA ILE A 722 26.38 9.29 -3.38
C ILE A 722 27.50 9.62 -2.41
N GLY A 723 28.67 8.98 -2.57
CA GLY A 723 29.82 9.30 -1.72
C GLY A 723 30.37 10.69 -2.06
N LYS A 724 31.60 10.70 -2.59
CA LYS A 724 32.22 11.91 -3.15
C LYS A 724 31.41 12.34 -4.38
N GLY A 725 30.70 13.47 -4.30
CA GLY A 725 29.76 13.99 -5.31
C GLY A 725 30.18 13.83 -6.78
N VAL A 726 29.20 13.83 -7.70
CA VAL A 726 29.44 13.49 -9.11
C VAL A 726 30.22 14.59 -9.80
N ALA A 727 31.50 14.33 -10.11
CA ALA A 727 32.28 15.13 -11.03
C ALA A 727 31.99 14.67 -12.47
N THR A 728 31.35 15.52 -13.27
CA THR A 728 31.11 15.38 -14.72
C THR A 728 30.16 14.28 -15.20
N ALA A 729 28.88 14.65 -15.43
CA ALA A 729 27.92 13.85 -16.18
C ALA A 729 27.96 14.18 -17.69
N LYS A 730 28.10 13.17 -18.56
CA LYS A 730 27.77 13.27 -19.99
C LYS A 730 26.32 12.85 -20.18
N ASN A 731 25.47 13.79 -20.63
CA ASN A 731 24.03 13.63 -20.88
C ASN A 731 23.27 12.69 -19.91
N LEU A 732 22.69 13.21 -18.83
CA LEU A 732 22.12 12.42 -17.73
C LEU A 732 20.65 12.74 -17.47
N SER A 733 19.76 11.75 -17.48
CA SER A 733 18.39 11.87 -16.96
C SER A 733 18.25 11.12 -15.64
N ILE A 734 17.58 11.70 -14.65
CA ILE A 734 17.24 11.06 -13.38
C ILE A 734 15.75 11.27 -13.09
N THR A 735 15.01 10.21 -12.84
CA THR A 735 13.59 10.26 -12.49
C THR A 735 13.36 9.44 -11.22
N GLY A 736 12.89 10.05 -10.14
CA GLY A 736 12.49 9.35 -8.92
C GLY A 736 11.05 8.86 -8.93
N SER A 737 10.64 8.24 -7.82
CA SER A 737 9.29 7.69 -7.64
C SER A 737 8.23 8.79 -7.74
N ALA A 738 7.14 8.50 -8.46
CA ALA A 738 5.97 9.37 -8.51
C ALA A 738 5.05 9.22 -7.28
N THR A 739 5.17 8.11 -6.52
CA THR A 739 4.26 7.75 -5.42
C THR A 739 4.86 7.92 -4.03
N GLY A 740 6.16 8.22 -3.93
CA GLY A 740 6.86 8.39 -2.65
C GLY A 740 8.23 9.05 -2.80
N THR A 741 8.96 9.18 -1.69
CA THR A 741 10.15 10.04 -1.66
C THR A 741 11.41 9.31 -2.13
N THR A 742 11.99 9.75 -3.25
CA THR A 742 13.34 9.39 -3.70
C THR A 742 14.33 10.46 -3.28
N ILE A 743 15.34 10.12 -2.47
CA ILE A 743 16.36 11.06 -1.97
C ILE A 743 17.72 10.77 -2.61
N ILE A 744 18.36 11.75 -3.24
CA ILE A 744 19.76 11.71 -3.68
C ILE A 744 20.57 12.51 -2.66
N GLU A 745 21.36 11.83 -1.83
CA GLU A 745 22.12 12.44 -0.75
C GLU A 745 23.63 12.31 -0.99
N ALA A 746 24.36 13.43 -1.12
CA ALA A 746 25.83 13.37 -1.13
C ALA A 746 26.43 13.28 0.27
N ILE A 747 27.42 12.41 0.49
CA ILE A 747 28.16 12.30 1.76
C ILE A 747 29.62 12.68 1.52
N ASP A 748 30.04 13.79 2.11
CA ASP A 748 31.37 14.40 1.92
C ASP A 748 31.71 14.66 0.43
N PRO A 749 30.90 15.50 -0.28
CA PRO A 749 31.15 15.81 -1.68
C PRO A 749 32.56 16.38 -1.90
N THR A 750 33.17 16.10 -3.05
CA THR A 750 34.52 16.57 -3.39
C THR A 750 34.52 17.91 -4.10
N LYS A 751 35.58 18.67 -3.88
CA LYS A 751 35.80 19.95 -4.55
C LYS A 751 36.02 19.74 -6.05
N VAL A 752 35.33 20.51 -6.89
CA VAL A 752 35.64 20.58 -8.32
C VAL A 752 36.72 21.63 -8.56
N GLU A 753 37.81 21.25 -9.23
CA GLU A 753 38.91 22.16 -9.58
C GLU A 753 38.55 23.07 -10.77
N GLY A 754 39.06 24.31 -10.79
CA GLY A 754 38.86 25.25 -11.91
C GLY A 754 37.65 26.20 -11.79
N ILE A 755 36.75 25.97 -10.83
CA ILE A 755 35.66 26.89 -10.48
C ILE A 755 36.10 27.69 -9.26
N GLY A 756 35.88 29.01 -9.21
CA GLY A 756 36.29 29.89 -8.10
C GLY A 756 35.89 29.37 -6.70
N ASN A 757 36.63 29.80 -5.66
CA ASN A 757 36.60 29.33 -4.26
C ASN A 757 35.49 28.32 -3.86
N GLY A 758 35.91 27.08 -3.59
CA GLY A 758 35.27 26.14 -2.64
C GLY A 758 33.84 25.72 -3.01
N LYS A 759 33.69 24.75 -3.93
CA LYS A 759 32.39 24.25 -4.38
C LYS A 759 32.38 22.72 -4.32
N TYR A 760 31.46 22.17 -3.55
CA TYR A 760 31.29 20.73 -3.33
C TYR A 760 29.91 20.29 -3.82
N PRO A 761 29.69 20.15 -5.14
CA PRO A 761 28.38 19.85 -5.70
C PRO A 761 27.96 18.40 -5.48
N VAL A 762 26.66 18.16 -5.32
CA VAL A 762 26.04 16.84 -5.49
C VAL A 762 26.21 16.38 -6.94
N ILE A 763 25.94 17.27 -7.91
CA ILE A 763 26.05 17.00 -9.35
C ILE A 763 26.80 18.13 -10.07
N CYS A 764 27.80 17.78 -10.88
CA CYS A 764 28.53 18.71 -11.73
C CYS A 764 28.28 18.44 -13.22
N ILE A 765 27.82 19.45 -13.94
CA ILE A 765 27.63 19.48 -15.40
C ILE A 765 28.75 20.31 -16.01
N ASN A 766 29.46 19.79 -17.00
CA ASN A 766 30.56 20.50 -17.66
C ASN A 766 30.39 20.45 -19.19
N GLY A 767 30.77 21.50 -19.90
CA GLY A 767 30.63 21.58 -21.36
C GLY A 767 29.16 21.55 -21.81
N GLU A 768 28.91 21.28 -23.09
CA GLU A 768 27.57 21.30 -23.70
C GLU A 768 26.66 20.10 -23.34
N ASN A 769 26.85 19.48 -22.16
CA ASN A 769 26.07 18.32 -21.72
C ASN A 769 24.66 18.71 -21.24
N VAL A 770 23.70 17.81 -21.44
CA VAL A 770 22.29 18.00 -21.05
C VAL A 770 21.92 17.11 -19.86
N VAL A 771 21.42 17.69 -18.77
CA VAL A 771 20.95 16.93 -17.61
C VAL A 771 19.47 17.20 -17.35
N THR A 772 18.70 16.14 -17.12
CA THR A 772 17.29 16.19 -16.76
C THR A 772 17.07 15.53 -15.41
N ILE A 773 16.32 16.15 -14.49
CA ILE A 773 16.06 15.59 -13.15
C ILE A 773 14.60 15.78 -12.76
N LYS A 774 13.93 14.70 -12.35
CA LYS A 774 12.50 14.71 -11.98
C LYS A 774 12.17 13.91 -10.72
N ASN A 775 11.20 14.36 -9.93
CA ASN A 775 10.63 13.63 -8.79
C ASN A 775 11.66 13.17 -7.74
N VAL A 776 12.62 14.02 -7.40
CA VAL A 776 13.66 13.69 -6.41
C VAL A 776 13.85 14.78 -5.39
N LEU A 777 14.33 14.38 -4.21
CA LEU A 777 14.92 15.26 -3.22
C LEU A 777 16.44 15.23 -3.35
N ILE A 778 17.10 16.37 -3.52
CA ILE A 778 18.55 16.52 -3.54
C ILE A 778 19.01 17.10 -2.20
N SER A 779 19.90 16.37 -1.52
CA SER A 779 20.50 16.77 -0.26
C SER A 779 22.00 16.48 -0.21
N ALA A 780 22.68 17.03 0.78
CA ALA A 780 24.08 16.71 1.05
C ALA A 780 24.39 16.77 2.55
N LYS A 781 25.32 15.92 2.97
CA LYS A 781 25.95 15.89 4.30
C LYS A 781 27.45 16.13 4.12
N ASN A 782 27.96 17.19 4.72
CA ASN A 782 29.40 17.42 4.84
C ASN A 782 29.82 17.13 6.28
N THR A 783 30.58 16.07 6.50
CA THR A 783 31.02 15.61 7.83
C THR A 783 32.45 16.03 8.17
N THR A 784 33.19 16.59 7.20
CA THR A 784 34.65 16.79 7.30
C THR A 784 35.16 18.21 7.01
N GLY A 785 34.33 19.16 6.54
CA GLY A 785 34.77 20.52 6.15
C GLY A 785 33.95 21.69 6.72
N ASN A 786 34.54 22.90 6.68
CA ASN A 786 33.97 24.17 7.16
C ASN A 786 33.06 24.90 6.13
N GLU A 787 32.76 24.29 4.97
CA GLU A 787 31.97 24.91 3.89
C GLU A 787 30.69 24.11 3.60
N ALA A 788 29.57 24.80 3.37
CA ALA A 788 28.31 24.17 2.97
C ALA A 788 28.40 23.57 1.55
N PRO A 789 27.87 22.34 1.35
CA PRO A 789 27.84 21.68 0.04
C PRO A 789 26.85 22.35 -0.91
N ASP A 790 27.15 22.36 -2.21
CA ASP A 790 26.25 22.86 -3.25
C ASP A 790 25.43 21.70 -3.83
N GLY A 791 24.27 22.00 -4.41
CA GLY A 791 23.41 21.01 -5.07
C GLY A 791 23.95 20.67 -6.46
N ILE A 792 23.56 21.43 -7.47
CA ILE A 792 23.98 21.24 -8.87
C ILE A 792 24.84 22.41 -9.33
N THR A 793 25.95 22.13 -9.99
CA THR A 793 26.83 23.15 -10.59
C THR A 793 27.02 22.89 -12.07
N ILE A 794 26.81 23.91 -12.90
CA ILE A 794 26.96 23.90 -14.35
C ILE A 794 28.14 24.79 -14.74
N ILE A 795 29.06 24.23 -15.52
CA ILE A 795 30.29 24.87 -15.99
C ILE A 795 30.32 24.77 -17.52
N ASP A 796 30.86 25.79 -18.19
CA ASP A 796 31.16 25.76 -19.63
C ASP A 796 29.97 25.45 -20.56
N GLY A 797 28.75 25.92 -20.24
CA GLY A 797 27.65 26.00 -21.21
C GLY A 797 26.68 24.81 -21.26
N GLY A 798 26.56 24.04 -20.18
CA GLY A 798 25.63 22.90 -20.09
C GLY A 798 24.16 23.30 -20.04
N THR A 799 23.29 22.31 -20.28
CA THR A 799 21.83 22.44 -20.13
C THR A 799 21.34 21.64 -18.94
N LEU A 800 20.50 22.24 -18.09
CA LEU A 800 19.82 21.56 -16.98
C LEU A 800 18.30 21.77 -17.11
N ASP A 801 17.55 20.69 -17.01
CA ASP A 801 16.09 20.67 -16.99
C ASP A 801 15.60 19.95 -15.72
N ILE A 802 14.88 20.66 -14.84
CA ILE A 802 14.36 20.08 -13.59
C ILE A 802 12.87 20.29 -13.45
N ASP A 803 12.19 19.26 -12.93
CA ASP A 803 10.74 19.22 -12.79
C ASP A 803 10.35 18.43 -11.53
N ASN A 804 9.61 19.04 -10.60
CA ASN A 804 9.27 18.40 -9.32
C ASN A 804 10.49 17.92 -8.51
N VAL A 805 11.49 18.80 -8.36
CA VAL A 805 12.71 18.52 -7.59
C VAL A 805 12.71 19.33 -6.29
N THR A 806 13.02 18.69 -5.17
CA THR A 806 13.20 19.38 -3.88
C THR A 806 14.67 19.46 -3.51
N PHE A 807 15.22 20.66 -3.36
CA PHE A 807 16.54 20.86 -2.74
C PHE A 807 16.36 21.11 -1.26
N ASP A 808 17.01 20.28 -0.44
CA ASP A 808 16.83 20.31 1.00
C ASP A 808 18.08 19.87 1.78
N GLY A 809 18.54 20.69 2.72
CA GLY A 809 19.69 20.36 3.58
C GLY A 809 21.06 20.70 2.99
N LEU A 810 21.15 21.70 2.10
CA LEU A 810 22.40 22.24 1.57
C LEU A 810 22.97 23.35 2.50
N PHE A 811 23.16 22.98 3.77
CA PHE A 811 23.41 23.90 4.87
C PHE A 811 24.62 23.45 5.71
N HIS A 812 25.38 24.42 6.26
CA HIS A 812 26.44 24.16 7.24
C HIS A 812 26.24 25.01 8.50
N VAL A 813 26.42 24.38 9.68
CA VAL A 813 26.06 24.94 11.01
C VAL A 813 27.12 25.87 11.62
N SER A 814 28.34 25.96 11.09
CA SER A 814 29.35 26.86 11.66
C SER A 814 29.09 28.31 11.21
N GLY A 815 28.57 29.12 12.13
CA GLY A 815 28.23 30.53 11.90
C GLY A 815 29.45 31.42 11.65
N HIS A 816 29.76 31.66 10.38
CA HIS A 816 30.65 32.73 9.93
C HIS A 816 29.86 33.72 9.07
N ASP A 817 30.10 35.01 9.25
CA ASP A 817 29.53 36.07 8.41
C ASP A 817 29.98 35.87 6.95
N GLY A 818 29.03 35.94 6.01
CA GLY A 818 29.35 35.98 4.58
C GLY A 818 29.63 34.62 3.90
N VAL A 819 29.02 33.51 4.35
CA VAL A 819 29.18 32.18 3.71
C VAL A 819 28.88 32.24 2.20
N GLN A 820 29.89 31.95 1.36
CA GLN A 820 29.80 31.97 -0.11
C GLN A 820 29.56 30.57 -0.72
N SER A 821 28.94 29.65 0.01
CA SER A 821 28.67 28.25 -0.40
C SER A 821 27.29 27.78 0.12
N GLY A 822 26.82 26.62 -0.31
CA GLY A 822 25.47 26.12 0.00
C GLY A 822 24.41 26.68 -0.94
N ARG A 823 24.66 26.60 -2.25
CA ARG A 823 23.72 26.97 -3.30
C ARG A 823 22.99 25.74 -3.83
N CYS A 824 21.70 25.85 -4.14
CA CYS A 824 21.00 24.72 -4.74
C CYS A 824 21.41 24.50 -6.19
N ILE A 825 21.44 25.56 -7.02
CA ILE A 825 21.91 25.52 -8.41
C ILE A 825 22.86 26.68 -8.68
N THR A 826 23.98 26.39 -9.34
CA THR A 826 24.92 27.41 -9.84
C THR A 826 25.17 27.18 -11.34
N ALA A 827 25.02 28.21 -12.17
CA ALA A 827 25.22 28.15 -13.61
C ALA A 827 26.19 29.23 -14.11
N TYR A 828 27.24 28.81 -14.83
CA TYR A 828 28.28 29.68 -15.39
C TYR A 828 28.31 29.66 -16.92
N GLY A 829 28.99 30.65 -17.51
CA GLY A 829 29.23 30.69 -18.95
C GLY A 829 27.93 30.91 -19.74
N SER A 830 27.71 30.13 -20.79
CA SER A 830 26.52 30.19 -21.65
C SER A 830 25.50 29.08 -21.33
N SER A 831 25.35 28.75 -20.04
CA SER A 831 24.50 27.62 -19.60
C SER A 831 23.01 27.89 -19.81
N LYS A 832 22.23 26.83 -19.99
CA LYS A 832 20.77 26.90 -20.14
C LYS A 832 20.08 26.16 -19.00
N LEU A 833 19.11 26.80 -18.37
CA LEU A 833 18.40 26.24 -17.23
C LEU A 833 16.89 26.28 -17.46
N THR A 834 16.20 25.16 -17.26
CA THR A 834 14.75 25.10 -17.13
C THR A 834 14.42 24.51 -15.76
N VAL A 835 13.62 25.22 -14.98
CA VAL A 835 13.19 24.80 -13.63
C VAL A 835 11.67 24.91 -13.57
N ALA A 836 11.00 23.81 -13.24
CA ALA A 836 9.55 23.74 -13.06
C ALA A 836 9.19 23.01 -11.77
N ASN A 837 8.07 23.40 -11.14
CA ASN A 837 7.40 22.64 -10.07
C ASN A 837 8.31 22.26 -8.89
N SER A 838 9.40 23.01 -8.65
CA SER A 838 10.49 22.59 -7.75
C SER A 838 10.49 23.40 -6.45
N THR A 839 11.02 22.81 -5.38
CA THR A 839 11.10 23.44 -4.05
C THR A 839 12.55 23.61 -3.61
N PHE A 840 12.91 24.80 -3.14
CA PHE A 840 14.25 25.16 -2.67
C PHE A 840 14.16 25.62 -1.23
N LYS A 841 14.71 24.86 -0.28
CA LYS A 841 14.66 25.20 1.15
C LYS A 841 15.91 24.71 1.89
N ARG A 842 16.15 25.24 3.10
CA ARG A 842 17.29 24.86 3.96
C ARG A 842 18.65 24.87 3.23
N PHE A 843 18.96 25.98 2.55
CA PHE A 843 20.25 26.23 1.88
C PHE A 843 20.95 27.47 2.46
N ASN A 844 22.28 27.58 2.35
CA ASN A 844 23.02 28.72 2.93
C ASN A 844 22.99 29.98 2.05
N LYS A 845 23.36 29.90 0.77
CA LYS A 845 23.65 31.10 -0.04
C LYS A 845 22.54 31.49 -0.99
N ASN A 846 22.39 30.79 -2.11
CA ASN A 846 21.41 31.13 -3.13
C ASN A 846 20.58 29.90 -3.50
N GLY A 847 19.29 30.08 -3.78
CA GLY A 847 18.50 29.04 -4.45
C GLY A 847 19.08 28.76 -5.83
N ILE A 848 19.11 29.78 -6.69
CA ILE A 848 19.75 29.70 -8.01
C ILE A 848 20.73 30.87 -8.17
N HIS A 849 21.95 30.60 -8.62
CA HIS A 849 22.95 31.60 -8.95
C HIS A 849 23.36 31.47 -10.42
N MET A 850 23.19 32.53 -11.20
CA MET A 850 23.51 32.55 -12.62
C MET A 850 24.52 33.64 -12.93
N ASN A 851 25.50 33.28 -13.76
CA ASN A 851 26.60 34.16 -14.13
C ASN A 851 26.92 34.02 -15.62
N GLY A 852 27.63 35.01 -16.18
CA GLY A 852 28.06 35.01 -17.57
C GLY A 852 26.91 35.34 -18.51
N THR A 853 26.74 34.56 -19.56
CA THR A 853 25.67 34.68 -20.57
C THR A 853 24.57 33.64 -20.40
N SER A 854 24.47 33.04 -19.21
CA SER A 854 23.51 31.98 -18.90
C SER A 854 22.06 32.44 -19.07
N ASP A 855 21.20 31.53 -19.49
CA ASP A 855 19.77 31.77 -19.75
C ASP A 855 18.90 30.80 -18.95
N ALA A 856 17.90 31.31 -18.22
CA ALA A 856 17.02 30.47 -17.41
C ALA A 856 15.53 30.73 -17.59
N LYS A 857 14.76 29.65 -17.56
CA LYS A 857 13.30 29.67 -17.44
C LYS A 857 12.90 28.97 -16.14
N ILE A 858 12.44 29.74 -15.18
CA ILE A 858 12.08 29.26 -13.84
C ILE A 858 10.58 29.46 -13.67
N SER A 859 9.84 28.40 -13.35
CA SER A 859 8.39 28.42 -13.29
C SER A 859 7.80 27.58 -12.15
N ASN A 860 6.64 27.96 -11.64
CA ASN A 860 5.84 27.19 -10.66
C ASN A 860 6.65 26.65 -9.46
N SER A 861 7.69 27.37 -9.03
CA SER A 861 8.66 26.86 -8.04
C SER A 861 8.62 27.69 -6.75
N THR A 862 8.94 27.05 -5.63
CA THR A 862 8.90 27.68 -4.31
C THR A 862 10.30 27.79 -3.72
N PHE A 863 10.69 28.98 -3.31
CA PHE A 863 11.97 29.33 -2.70
C PHE A 863 11.73 29.82 -1.28
N ILE A 864 12.28 29.11 -0.29
CA ILE A 864 12.09 29.37 1.13
C ILE A 864 13.46 29.63 1.76
N GLY A 865 13.67 30.86 2.21
CA GLY A 865 14.81 31.25 3.00
C GLY A 865 14.78 30.64 4.41
N ASN A 866 15.89 30.74 5.13
CA ASN A 866 16.03 30.19 6.48
C ASN A 866 15.46 31.12 7.57
N GLY A 867 14.72 32.16 7.18
CA GLY A 867 14.22 33.22 8.06
C GLY A 867 15.35 34.09 8.61
N VAL A 868 15.06 34.81 9.69
CA VAL A 868 15.98 35.78 10.32
C VAL A 868 17.27 35.08 10.80
N ARG A 869 18.39 35.30 10.11
CA ARG A 869 19.73 34.81 10.48
C ARG A 869 20.75 35.93 10.47
N GLY A 870 21.58 36.00 11.51
CA GLY A 870 22.54 37.10 11.70
C GLY A 870 23.90 36.95 11.02
N VAL A 871 24.12 35.89 10.24
CA VAL A 871 25.45 35.56 9.69
C VAL A 871 25.43 35.12 8.21
N ILE A 872 24.25 35.06 7.56
CA ILE A 872 24.10 34.47 6.21
C ILE A 872 23.28 35.35 5.26
N GLY A 873 23.92 36.03 4.30
CA GLY A 873 23.20 36.72 3.22
C GLY A 873 22.65 35.72 2.20
N GLN A 874 21.33 35.52 2.20
CA GLN A 874 20.63 34.48 1.43
C GLN A 874 19.75 35.08 0.34
N ASN A 875 19.79 34.54 -0.89
CA ASN A 875 18.94 35.00 -1.99
C ASN A 875 18.15 33.86 -2.63
N GLY A 876 16.99 34.17 -3.23
CA GLY A 876 16.21 33.22 -4.02
C GLY A 876 16.87 32.93 -5.37
N VAL A 877 16.71 33.81 -6.35
CA VAL A 877 17.31 33.70 -7.69
C VAL A 877 18.21 34.90 -7.95
N VAL A 878 19.46 34.65 -8.35
CA VAL A 878 20.45 35.71 -8.63
C VAL A 878 20.90 35.66 -10.09
N PHE A 879 20.77 36.78 -10.77
CA PHE A 879 21.28 37.02 -12.12
C PHE A 879 22.49 37.95 -12.04
N VAL A 880 23.65 37.49 -12.51
CA VAL A 880 24.91 38.25 -12.53
C VAL A 880 25.34 38.52 -13.99
N ASP A 881 25.94 39.69 -14.25
CA ASP A 881 26.54 40.09 -15.52
C ASP A 881 25.54 40.12 -16.71
N GLU A 882 25.77 39.29 -17.75
CA GLU A 882 24.93 39.21 -18.95
C GLU A 882 23.84 38.13 -18.86
N SER A 883 23.65 37.51 -17.69
CA SER A 883 22.68 36.44 -17.53
C SER A 883 21.26 36.98 -17.68
N LYS A 884 20.38 36.14 -18.24
CA LYS A 884 19.03 36.52 -18.65
C LYS A 884 18.05 35.40 -18.37
N GLY A 885 16.75 35.69 -18.47
CA GLY A 885 15.75 34.66 -18.28
C GLY A 885 14.38 35.15 -17.88
N SER A 886 13.53 34.20 -17.48
CA SER A 886 12.19 34.46 -16.95
C SER A 886 11.96 33.71 -15.65
N VAL A 887 11.33 34.38 -14.67
CA VAL A 887 10.83 33.77 -13.43
C VAL A 887 9.32 33.97 -13.41
N THR A 888 8.53 32.89 -13.43
CA THR A 888 7.08 32.96 -13.58
C THR A 888 6.34 32.09 -12.57
N ASN A 889 5.25 32.57 -11.96
CA ASN A 889 4.44 31.81 -11.00
C ASN A 889 5.27 31.19 -9.84
N CYS A 890 6.36 31.84 -9.43
CA CYS A 890 7.21 31.34 -8.35
C CYS A 890 6.88 32.05 -7.03
N THR A 891 7.09 31.35 -5.91
CA THR A 891 6.93 31.91 -4.56
C THR A 891 8.30 32.10 -3.92
N PHE A 892 8.57 33.27 -3.35
CA PHE A 892 9.79 33.60 -2.62
C PHE A 892 9.42 34.04 -1.21
N SER A 893 9.86 33.28 -0.19
CA SER A 893 9.59 33.66 1.19
C SER A 893 10.77 33.54 2.13
N ASP A 894 10.73 34.33 3.20
CA ASP A 894 11.61 34.23 4.37
C ASP A 894 13.12 34.44 4.08
N PHE A 895 13.44 35.26 3.06
CA PHE A 895 14.78 35.76 2.78
C PHE A 895 15.10 36.97 3.68
N VAL A 896 15.64 36.71 4.89
CA VAL A 896 15.88 37.76 5.89
C VAL A 896 17.30 37.67 6.48
N TYR A 897 18.05 38.75 6.36
CA TYR A 897 19.38 38.98 6.91
C TYR A 897 19.32 39.91 8.12
N ARG A 898 20.17 39.65 9.13
CA ARG A 898 20.22 40.48 10.35
C ARG A 898 21.65 40.84 10.71
N ASP A 899 22.23 41.82 10.03
CA ASP A 899 23.44 42.51 10.52
C ASP A 899 23.17 44.01 10.69
N THR A 900 23.72 44.60 11.74
CA THR A 900 23.60 46.03 12.09
C THR A 900 24.68 46.89 11.45
N ASP A 901 25.66 46.30 10.77
CA ASP A 901 26.85 47.01 10.25
C ASP A 901 27.16 46.82 8.75
N HIS A 902 26.35 46.07 7.97
CA HIS A 902 26.53 45.87 6.51
C HIS A 902 25.23 46.15 5.73
N ASP A 903 25.29 46.95 4.67
CA ASP A 903 24.19 47.25 3.72
C ASP A 903 23.80 46.05 2.81
N ASP A 904 23.99 44.81 3.29
CA ASP A 904 23.83 43.58 2.49
C ASP A 904 22.45 42.95 2.73
N ASP A 905 21.44 43.39 1.96
CA ASP A 905 20.07 42.86 2.06
C ASP A 905 19.87 41.49 1.37
N ALA A 906 19.03 40.64 1.96
CA ALA A 906 18.60 39.36 1.39
C ALA A 906 17.45 39.56 0.39
N CYS A 907 17.58 39.00 -0.81
CA CYS A 907 16.65 39.26 -1.91
C CYS A 907 15.91 38.01 -2.41
N GLY A 908 14.61 38.14 -2.69
CA GLY A 908 13.85 37.12 -3.43
C GLY A 908 14.43 36.90 -4.84
N VAL A 909 14.51 37.96 -5.64
CA VAL A 909 15.21 37.98 -6.93
C VAL A 909 16.22 39.13 -6.95
N LEU A 910 17.47 38.83 -7.27
CA LEU A 910 18.57 39.79 -7.29
C LEU A 910 19.19 39.87 -8.70
N ARG A 911 19.34 41.09 -9.22
CA ARG A 911 20.14 41.40 -10.40
C ARG A 911 21.41 42.14 -9.98
N PHE A 912 22.57 41.54 -10.21
CA PHE A 912 23.86 42.06 -9.77
C PHE A 912 24.79 42.34 -10.95
N ASN A 913 25.43 43.52 -10.98
CA ASN A 913 26.32 43.97 -12.05
C ASN A 913 25.81 43.76 -13.49
N PRO A 914 24.58 44.19 -13.83
CA PRO A 914 24.01 43.86 -15.13
C PRO A 914 24.69 44.59 -16.30
N SER A 915 24.86 43.88 -17.42
CA SER A 915 25.16 44.47 -18.73
C SER A 915 23.88 44.96 -19.45
N ASN A 916 24.03 45.70 -20.55
CA ASN A 916 22.91 46.08 -21.42
C ASN A 916 22.26 44.90 -22.17
N SER A 917 22.89 43.71 -22.17
CA SER A 917 22.41 42.49 -22.83
C SER A 917 21.59 41.58 -21.91
N SER A 918 21.60 41.80 -20.59
CA SER A 918 20.77 41.03 -19.65
C SER A 918 19.30 41.51 -19.69
N ASN A 919 18.38 40.57 -19.94
CA ASN A 919 16.94 40.80 -19.91
C ASN A 919 16.28 39.78 -19.00
N ILE A 920 15.57 40.25 -17.97
CA ILE A 920 14.94 39.41 -16.95
C ILE A 920 13.45 39.73 -16.93
N THR A 921 12.61 38.72 -17.16
CA THR A 921 11.15 38.86 -17.11
C THR A 921 10.61 38.20 -15.86
N LEU A 922 9.91 38.97 -15.02
CA LEU A 922 9.24 38.47 -13.82
C LEU A 922 7.73 38.52 -14.06
N THR A 923 7.01 37.43 -13.81
CA THR A 923 5.57 37.36 -14.10
C THR A 923 4.84 36.55 -13.04
N ASN A 924 3.80 37.10 -12.42
CA ASN A 924 2.96 36.40 -11.43
C ASN A 924 3.73 35.73 -10.27
N ASN A 925 4.87 36.30 -9.84
CA ASN A 925 5.60 35.78 -8.69
C ASN A 925 5.01 36.34 -7.38
N THR A 926 5.02 35.52 -6.33
CA THR A 926 4.57 35.88 -4.98
C THR A 926 5.77 36.06 -4.08
N TYR A 927 5.80 37.15 -3.31
CA TYR A 927 6.87 37.44 -2.36
C TYR A 927 6.30 37.63 -0.95
N LYS A 928 6.94 37.06 0.07
CA LYS A 928 6.45 37.10 1.45
C LYS A 928 7.59 37.08 2.46
N ASN A 929 7.64 38.05 3.38
CA ASN A 929 8.63 38.09 4.47
C ASN A 929 10.09 38.10 3.99
N ASN A 930 10.39 38.81 2.90
CA ASN A 930 11.77 39.03 2.47
C ASN A 930 12.22 40.42 2.91
N ASP A 931 13.52 40.64 3.10
CA ASP A 931 14.04 42.01 3.30
C ASP A 931 13.84 42.83 2.03
N ILE A 932 14.21 42.24 0.89
CA ILE A 932 13.93 42.78 -0.44
C ILE A 932 13.26 41.71 -1.31
N ASP A 933 12.16 42.06 -1.93
CA ASP A 933 11.49 41.16 -2.88
C ASP A 933 12.27 41.06 -4.20
N ILE A 934 12.65 42.20 -4.76
CA ILE A 934 13.37 42.33 -6.03
C ILE A 934 14.40 43.47 -5.92
N TYR A 935 15.67 43.19 -6.27
CA TYR A 935 16.75 44.19 -6.32
C TYR A 935 17.41 44.24 -7.71
#